data_AF-A0A443ZG19-F1
#
_entry.id   AF-A0A443ZG19-F1
#
_cell.length_a   1.000
_cell.length_b   1.000
_cell.length_c   1.000
_cell.angle_alpha   90.00
_cell.angle_beta   90.00
_cell.angle_gamma   90.00
#
_symmetry.space_group_name_H-M   'P 1'
#
loop_
_entity.id
_entity.type
_entity.pdbx_description
1 polymer ?
#
loop_
_entity_poly.entity_id
_entity_poly.type
_entity_poly.pdbx_seq_one_letter_code
_entity_poly.pdbx_strand_id
1 'polypeptide(L)'
;MIMPSFYRAFEDRYRGSRELIKERLKVYHAFIAPLPSLYGECMALDLGCGRGEWLELLLESGFTPLGVDLDEGMLEVCEALQLPVELCDALKKLKELPDESLAVVSGFHIAEHIPFPSLQELVTEALRVLKPAGLLILETPNAENLVVGTNNFYLDPTHERPIPHLLLGFLTEYAGFARSKLMRLQEPAGLSQATDVKLMQVLGGVSPDYGIVAQKSGDTTQTALFDQAFSKDYGLALGTLAERYEHGLESRFLVLEGKVEKAVKLSAVLNQYITHLQGKSAVLMDTSNHAVTRTDAPGLRGKTTAQAAANHPVLDLDVLQGEAVAHHLRLQLQEAQHSLGNAEVRYQNAELALRDQLARAAKAEGLLTNSQASVEVFQRQLQQVTAELLAMYKEQQVLKLAIDNERTLLQSQSEALRHQVAEQDAHAQTLVREQEILLAERDQALRESAQAKDAGQQLQDEIEQLRTEIQQRTTQASTLEQRLAAAEPQRHQAVSQVQDLLKHSAELQGQLKQSQVQLTEALATAEQLALQTETHHARVQALLSSTSWRISSPLRGVSIAARWVLSLPVRLLKAMFRPLVSGLMAGVLSRPALSQRLNRLLKRFPRLHAHLRAFAIHREFLQESIFAESVEIADTEAGAPEAALATKVETVPVNPGQEAVAGEPRLHGSGGIDFNDASNMRLFDAYVEKNGGAAHAVIAQAHKKIIDDCSEK
;
A
#
# COMPACT_ATOMS: atom_id res chain seq x y z
N MET A 1 1.60 -0.02 12.28
CA MET A 1 2.84 0.37 12.96
C MET A 1 3.98 -0.19 12.14
N ILE A 2 4.79 0.66 11.54
CA ILE A 2 6.02 0.27 10.83
C ILE A 2 7.11 0.06 11.90
N MET A 3 8.12 -0.76 11.62
CA MET A 3 9.29 -0.89 12.51
C MET A 3 10.09 0.43 12.46
N PRO A 4 10.42 1.09 13.59
CA PRO A 4 11.16 2.37 13.58
C PRO A 4 12.46 2.32 12.76
N SER A 5 13.19 1.21 12.84
CA SER A 5 14.41 0.96 12.06
C SER A 5 14.19 0.91 10.53
N PHE A 6 12.98 0.62 10.05
CA PHE A 6 12.64 0.65 8.63
C PHE A 6 12.40 2.08 8.14
N TYR A 7 11.66 2.90 8.90
CA TYR A 7 11.29 4.24 8.48
C TYR A 7 12.53 5.16 8.35
N ARG A 8 13.42 5.11 9.34
CA ARG A 8 14.73 5.78 9.30
C ARG A 8 15.60 5.32 8.11
N ALA A 9 15.66 4.02 7.84
CA ALA A 9 16.41 3.49 6.69
C ALA A 9 15.79 3.87 5.34
N PHE A 10 14.47 4.09 5.29
CA PHE A 10 13.74 4.57 4.11
C PHE A 10 14.03 6.06 3.86
N GLU A 11 13.98 6.91 4.89
CA GLU A 11 14.38 8.32 4.80
C GLU A 11 15.83 8.50 4.33
N ASP A 12 16.78 7.81 4.97
CA ASP A 12 18.19 7.85 4.62
C ASP A 12 18.44 7.41 3.16
N ARG A 13 17.57 6.55 2.61
CA ARG A 13 17.66 6.06 1.23
C ARG A 13 16.99 6.96 0.19
N TYR A 14 15.84 7.57 0.52
CA TYR A 14 14.97 8.24 -0.46
C TYR A 14 14.83 9.76 -0.24
N ARG A 15 14.82 10.25 1.00
CA ARG A 15 14.84 11.69 1.31
C ARG A 15 16.25 12.27 1.11
N GLY A 16 17.27 11.51 1.52
CA GLY A 16 18.69 11.81 1.30
C GLY A 16 19.44 12.17 2.59
N SER A 17 20.73 12.53 2.47
CA SER A 17 21.59 12.81 3.64
C SER A 17 21.22 14.11 4.36
N ARG A 18 21.55 14.20 5.65
CA ARG A 18 21.26 15.39 6.48
C ARG A 18 21.85 16.66 5.90
N GLU A 19 23.04 16.59 5.29
CA GLU A 19 23.71 17.75 4.69
C GLU A 19 22.94 18.29 3.49
N LEU A 20 22.37 17.40 2.67
CA LEU A 20 21.55 17.78 1.51
C LEU A 20 20.20 18.38 1.95
N ILE A 21 19.56 17.82 2.98
CA ILE A 21 18.32 18.36 3.54
C ILE A 21 18.57 19.71 4.21
N LYS A 22 19.62 19.83 5.03
CA LYS A 22 20.05 21.11 5.63
C LYS A 22 20.37 22.16 4.56
N GLU A 23 20.98 21.80 3.43
CA GLU A 23 21.21 22.75 2.33
C GLU A 23 19.91 23.21 1.68
N ARG A 24 18.97 22.28 1.39
CA ARG A 24 17.65 22.60 0.83
C ARG A 24 16.87 23.58 1.71
N LEU A 25 16.83 23.33 3.02
CA LEU A 25 16.07 24.12 4.00
C LEU A 25 16.57 25.58 4.14
N LYS A 26 17.81 25.90 3.75
CA LYS A 26 18.33 27.29 3.76
C LYS A 26 17.51 28.26 2.92
N VAL A 27 16.70 27.78 1.98
CA VAL A 27 15.79 28.61 1.19
C VAL A 27 14.82 29.45 2.05
N TYR A 28 14.47 28.95 3.25
CA TYR A 28 13.60 29.63 4.22
C TYR A 28 14.31 30.68 5.09
N HIS A 29 15.65 30.73 5.10
CA HIS A 29 16.41 31.71 5.89
C HIS A 29 15.98 33.16 5.59
N ALA A 30 15.67 33.46 4.33
CA ALA A 30 15.19 34.79 3.91
C ALA A 30 13.84 35.20 4.55
N PHE A 31 13.03 34.24 5.00
CA PHE A 31 11.79 34.51 5.71
C PHE A 31 11.99 34.59 7.23
N ILE A 32 12.84 33.74 7.83
CA ILE A 32 13.03 33.74 9.30
C ILE A 32 13.99 34.82 9.80
N ALA A 33 14.97 35.27 8.99
CA ALA A 33 16.02 36.21 9.40
C ALA A 33 15.57 37.56 10.01
N PRO A 34 14.38 38.13 9.67
CA PRO A 34 13.89 39.32 10.35
C PRO A 34 13.42 39.09 11.80
N LEU A 35 13.00 37.87 12.16
CA LEU A 35 12.33 37.60 13.44
C LEU A 35 13.23 37.89 14.68
N PRO A 36 14.53 37.53 14.71
CA PRO A 36 15.43 37.90 15.81
C PRO A 36 15.69 39.42 15.96
N SER A 37 15.33 40.22 14.96
CA SER A 37 15.34 41.70 15.07
C SER A 37 14.00 42.27 15.57
N LEU A 38 12.93 41.48 15.54
CA LEU A 38 11.60 41.85 16.07
C LEU A 38 11.39 41.38 17.51
N TYR A 39 11.98 40.25 17.90
CA TYR A 39 11.81 39.62 19.20
C TYR A 39 13.15 39.30 19.86
N GLY A 40 13.33 39.75 21.11
CA GLY A 40 14.52 39.42 21.90
C GLY A 40 14.63 37.94 22.31
N GLU A 41 13.53 37.19 22.22
CA GLU A 41 13.49 35.74 22.39
C GLU A 41 12.61 35.11 21.31
N CYS A 42 13.26 34.39 20.39
CA CYS A 42 12.67 33.74 19.23
C CYS A 42 12.47 32.24 19.47
N MET A 43 11.50 31.90 20.32
CA MET A 43 11.03 30.52 20.42
C MET A 43 10.49 30.02 19.08
N ALA A 44 10.82 28.79 18.70
CA ALA A 44 10.33 28.15 17.49
C ALA A 44 9.89 26.71 17.78
N LEU A 45 8.90 26.19 17.05
CA LEU A 45 8.45 24.81 17.16
C LEU A 45 8.47 24.15 15.77
N ASP A 46 9.14 23.00 15.68
CA ASP A 46 9.18 22.18 14.47
C ASP A 46 8.36 20.90 14.67
N LEU A 47 7.40 20.68 13.78
CA LEU A 47 6.39 19.62 13.84
C LEU A 47 6.79 18.49 12.89
N GLY A 48 7.12 17.32 13.44
CA GLY A 48 7.72 16.23 12.68
C GLY A 48 9.18 16.54 12.37
N CYS A 49 9.96 16.85 13.42
CA CYS A 49 11.33 17.33 13.26
C CYS A 49 12.33 16.28 12.75
N GLY A 50 11.96 15.00 12.75
CA GLY A 50 12.76 13.90 12.19
C GLY A 50 14.19 13.89 12.71
N ARG A 51 15.16 13.97 11.79
CA ARG A 51 16.61 13.95 12.07
C ARG A 51 17.18 15.34 12.41
N GLY A 52 16.33 16.35 12.63
CA GLY A 52 16.66 17.63 13.25
C GLY A 52 17.41 18.66 12.39
N GLU A 53 17.50 18.48 11.07
CA GLU A 53 18.23 19.38 10.17
C GLU A 53 17.75 20.85 10.25
N TRP A 54 16.45 21.07 10.48
CA TRP A 54 15.89 22.41 10.65
C TRP A 54 16.14 22.99 12.05
N LEU A 55 16.09 22.19 13.10
CA LEU A 55 16.45 22.60 14.47
C LEU A 55 17.90 23.13 14.50
N GLU A 56 18.80 22.45 13.79
CA GLU A 56 20.20 22.83 13.62
C GLU A 56 20.34 24.22 12.94
N LEU A 57 19.56 24.48 11.88
CA LEU A 57 19.50 25.78 11.20
C LEU A 57 18.87 26.90 12.04
N LEU A 58 17.86 26.57 12.85
CA LEU A 58 17.21 27.51 13.76
C LEU A 58 18.18 27.95 14.87
N LEU A 59 18.95 27.02 15.45
CA LEU A 59 20.03 27.33 16.39
C LEU A 59 21.11 28.22 15.75
N GLU A 60 21.57 27.88 14.54
CA GLU A 60 22.51 28.70 13.76
C GLU A 60 21.95 30.11 13.44
N SER A 61 20.64 30.24 13.30
CA SER A 61 19.93 31.50 13.05
C SER A 61 19.56 32.28 14.32
N GLY A 62 19.98 31.83 15.51
CA GLY A 62 19.75 32.52 16.78
C GLY A 62 18.37 32.33 17.42
N PHE A 63 17.63 31.28 17.03
CA PHE A 63 16.35 30.92 17.63
C PHE A 63 16.55 30.02 18.86
N THR A 64 15.47 29.85 19.62
CA THR A 64 15.34 28.81 20.66
C THR A 64 14.31 27.78 20.18
N PRO A 65 14.73 26.80 19.34
CA PRO A 65 13.81 25.82 18.80
C PRO A 65 13.44 24.74 19.82
N LEU A 66 12.34 24.06 19.53
CA LEU A 66 11.96 22.74 20.05
C LEU A 66 11.45 21.92 18.87
N GLY A 67 11.91 20.68 18.72
CA GLY A 67 11.32 19.72 17.81
C GLY A 67 10.32 18.81 18.53
N VAL A 68 9.25 18.41 17.85
CA VAL A 68 8.40 17.29 18.29
C VAL A 68 8.23 16.26 17.18
N ASP A 69 8.26 15.00 17.58
CA ASP A 69 8.06 13.85 16.70
C ASP A 69 7.36 12.70 17.43
N LEU A 70 6.92 11.69 16.68
CA LEU A 70 6.33 10.45 17.17
C LEU A 70 7.26 9.24 17.00
N ASP A 71 8.33 9.32 16.21
CA ASP A 71 9.32 8.25 16.07
C ASP A 71 10.51 8.44 17.02
N GLU A 72 10.56 7.63 18.09
CA GLU A 72 11.70 7.55 19.02
C GLU A 72 13.04 7.36 18.30
N GLY A 73 13.07 6.56 17.22
CA GLY A 73 14.27 6.27 16.43
C GLY A 73 14.78 7.42 15.57
N MET A 74 13.96 8.45 15.35
CA MET A 74 14.39 9.74 14.79
C MET A 74 14.93 10.66 15.88
N LEU A 75 14.25 10.70 17.03
CA LEU A 75 14.68 11.54 18.17
C LEU A 75 16.04 11.11 18.75
N GLU A 76 16.40 9.82 18.70
CA GLU A 76 17.76 9.34 19.00
C GLU A 76 18.85 10.13 18.26
N VAL A 77 18.61 10.52 17.00
CA VAL A 77 19.57 11.28 16.18
C VAL A 77 19.68 12.71 16.68
N CYS A 78 18.56 13.30 17.07
CA CYS A 78 18.51 14.65 17.65
C CYS A 78 19.17 14.71 19.03
N GLU A 79 18.90 13.74 19.91
CA GLU A 79 19.53 13.62 21.23
C GLU A 79 21.06 13.44 21.13
N ALA A 80 21.53 12.59 20.20
CA ALA A 80 22.96 12.40 19.94
C ALA A 80 23.66 13.68 19.46
N LEU A 81 22.92 14.60 18.81
CA LEU A 81 23.38 15.92 18.39
C LEU A 81 23.10 17.04 19.41
N GLN A 82 22.53 16.69 20.59
CA GLN A 82 22.12 17.64 21.65
C GLN A 82 21.09 18.68 21.19
N LEU A 83 20.28 18.34 20.18
CA LEU A 83 19.18 19.18 19.69
C LEU A 83 17.98 19.09 20.65
N PRO A 84 17.27 20.22 20.91
CA PRO A 84 16.11 20.24 21.80
C PRO A 84 14.90 19.56 21.14
N VAL A 85 14.53 18.37 21.62
CA VAL A 85 13.39 17.58 21.11
C VAL A 85 12.53 16.98 22.23
N GLU A 86 11.29 16.64 21.89
CA GLU A 86 10.33 15.98 22.80
C GLU A 86 9.45 14.98 22.02
N LEU A 87 9.29 13.76 22.55
CA LEU A 87 8.38 12.75 21.99
C LEU A 87 6.92 13.15 22.25
N CYS A 88 6.27 13.77 21.28
CA CYS A 88 4.91 14.29 21.43
C CYS A 88 4.19 14.44 20.08
N ASP A 89 2.87 14.23 20.08
CA ASP A 89 2.02 14.59 18.95
C ASP A 89 2.05 16.11 18.68
N ALA A 90 2.19 16.47 17.41
CA ALA A 90 2.33 17.84 16.93
C ALA A 90 1.14 18.75 17.32
N LEU A 91 -0.09 18.24 17.16
CA LEU A 91 -1.31 19.01 17.43
C LEU A 91 -1.59 19.14 18.93
N LYS A 92 -1.30 18.09 19.70
CA LYS A 92 -1.27 18.12 21.17
C LYS A 92 -0.28 19.18 21.67
N LYS A 93 0.93 19.23 21.12
CA LYS A 93 1.94 20.20 21.57
C LYS A 93 1.51 21.65 21.33
N LEU A 94 0.98 21.96 20.15
CA LEU A 94 0.44 23.28 19.85
C LEU A 94 -0.66 23.70 20.84
N LYS A 95 -1.58 22.79 21.17
CA LYS A 95 -2.68 23.03 22.13
C LYS A 95 -2.22 23.21 23.59
N GLU A 96 -1.04 22.72 23.94
CA GLU A 96 -0.43 22.94 25.26
C GLU A 96 0.31 24.30 25.37
N LEU A 97 0.68 24.92 24.25
CA LEU A 97 1.39 26.19 24.23
C LEU A 97 0.44 27.40 24.32
N PRO A 98 0.82 28.47 25.06
CA PRO A 98 0.01 29.68 25.18
C PRO A 98 0.02 30.52 23.89
N ASP A 99 -1.01 31.35 23.75
CA ASP A 99 -1.17 32.32 22.67
C ASP A 99 0.07 33.23 22.54
N GLU A 100 0.44 33.55 21.30
CA GLU A 100 1.53 34.49 20.96
C GLU A 100 2.89 34.20 21.62
N SER A 101 3.22 32.92 21.81
CA SER A 101 4.48 32.44 22.38
C SER A 101 5.60 32.22 21.36
N LEU A 102 5.28 31.75 20.15
CA LEU A 102 6.27 31.34 19.13
C LEU A 102 6.51 32.41 18.07
N ALA A 103 7.75 32.55 17.60
CA ALA A 103 8.08 33.39 16.44
C ALA A 103 7.84 32.69 15.10
N VAL A 104 8.07 31.36 15.06
CA VAL A 104 7.82 30.51 13.89
C VAL A 104 7.36 29.11 14.32
N VAL A 105 6.41 28.57 13.56
CA VAL A 105 5.98 27.16 13.58
C VAL A 105 6.34 26.58 12.23
N SER A 106 6.97 25.42 12.19
CA SER A 106 7.36 24.75 10.95
C SER A 106 6.96 23.28 10.93
N GLY A 107 6.93 22.68 9.74
CA GLY A 107 6.80 21.24 9.55
C GLY A 107 7.16 20.86 8.12
N PHE A 108 8.12 19.96 7.95
CA PHE A 108 8.69 19.59 6.65
C PHE A 108 8.46 18.11 6.38
N HIS A 109 7.61 17.81 5.40
CA HIS A 109 7.06 16.49 5.15
C HIS A 109 6.27 15.93 6.34
N ILE A 110 5.29 16.70 6.81
CA ILE A 110 4.32 16.29 7.83
C ILE A 110 2.86 16.43 7.37
N ALA A 111 2.53 17.44 6.57
CA ALA A 111 1.14 17.76 6.22
C ALA A 111 0.45 16.60 5.47
N GLU A 112 1.20 15.85 4.66
CA GLU A 112 0.75 14.69 3.91
C GLU A 112 0.47 13.43 4.76
N HIS A 113 0.97 13.37 6.00
CA HIS A 113 0.67 12.31 6.97
C HIS A 113 -0.51 12.66 7.89
N ILE A 114 -1.02 13.90 7.86
CA ILE A 114 -2.06 14.39 8.76
C ILE A 114 -3.44 14.35 8.08
N PRO A 115 -4.45 13.65 8.66
CA PRO A 115 -5.82 13.69 8.16
C PRO A 115 -6.36 15.12 8.11
N PHE A 116 -6.98 15.51 6.99
CA PHE A 116 -7.31 16.91 6.70
C PHE A 116 -8.02 17.69 7.84
N PRO A 117 -9.00 17.15 8.59
CA PRO A 117 -9.59 17.86 9.73
C PRO A 117 -8.57 18.24 10.81
N SER A 118 -7.63 17.34 11.13
CA SER A 118 -6.53 17.59 12.06
C SER A 118 -5.54 18.61 11.51
N LEU A 119 -5.35 18.68 10.19
CA LEU A 119 -4.54 19.72 9.53
C LEU A 119 -5.23 21.10 9.62
N GLN A 120 -6.55 21.16 9.52
CA GLN A 120 -7.31 22.40 9.76
C GLN A 120 -7.14 22.89 11.21
N GLU A 121 -7.21 21.98 12.19
CA GLU A 121 -6.92 22.31 13.59
C GLU A 121 -5.45 22.76 13.78
N LEU A 122 -4.48 22.07 13.18
CA LEU A 122 -3.05 22.41 13.26
C LEU A 122 -2.78 23.84 12.76
N VAL A 123 -3.29 24.20 11.58
CA VAL A 123 -3.11 25.55 11.01
C VAL A 123 -3.79 26.62 11.87
N THR A 124 -4.94 26.29 12.49
CA THR A 124 -5.65 27.20 13.42
C THR A 124 -4.88 27.41 14.71
N GLU A 125 -4.38 26.34 15.33
CA GLU A 125 -3.58 26.39 16.56
C GLU A 125 -2.22 27.07 16.33
N ALA A 126 -1.59 26.85 15.17
CA ALA A 126 -0.40 27.59 14.76
C ALA A 126 -0.63 29.10 14.72
N LEU A 127 -1.75 29.56 14.14
CA LEU A 127 -2.10 31.00 14.12
C LEU A 127 -2.35 31.57 15.54
N ARG A 128 -2.85 30.75 16.47
CA ARG A 128 -3.04 31.13 17.88
C ARG A 128 -1.69 31.32 18.59
N VAL A 129 -0.80 30.33 18.52
CA VAL A 129 0.48 30.36 19.26
C VAL A 129 1.53 31.28 18.65
N LEU A 130 1.41 31.65 17.38
CA LEU A 130 2.34 32.59 16.72
C LEU A 130 2.21 34.02 17.27
N LYS A 131 3.35 34.69 17.44
CA LYS A 131 3.47 36.13 17.68
C LYS A 131 3.00 36.94 16.44
N PRO A 132 2.64 38.22 16.59
CA PRO A 132 2.36 39.10 15.45
C PRO A 132 3.49 39.07 14.40
N ALA A 133 3.14 39.12 13.11
CA ALA A 133 4.07 38.91 11.99
C ALA A 133 4.87 37.58 12.01
N GLY A 134 4.61 36.67 12.94
CA GLY A 134 5.19 35.33 13.00
C GLY A 134 4.76 34.43 11.85
N LEU A 135 5.52 33.36 11.62
CA LEU A 135 5.42 32.53 10.42
C LEU A 135 4.99 31.09 10.70
N LEU A 136 4.04 30.58 9.90
CA LEU A 136 3.84 29.15 9.70
C LEU A 136 4.57 28.75 8.40
N ILE A 137 5.36 27.67 8.44
CA ILE A 137 6.02 27.08 7.28
C ILE A 137 5.59 25.61 7.17
N LEU A 138 4.97 25.22 6.05
CA LEU A 138 4.62 23.83 5.77
C LEU A 138 5.16 23.41 4.41
N GLU A 139 6.07 22.45 4.37
CA GLU A 139 6.61 21.83 3.14
C GLU A 139 6.06 20.42 2.95
N THR A 140 5.66 20.09 1.71
CA THR A 140 5.04 18.80 1.36
C THR A 140 5.22 18.51 -0.15
N PRO A 141 5.19 17.23 -0.60
CA PRO A 141 5.39 16.86 -2.00
C PRO A 141 4.36 17.49 -2.95
N ASN A 142 4.84 17.96 -4.09
CA ASN A 142 4.05 18.74 -5.02
C ASN A 142 3.23 17.86 -5.96
N ALA A 143 1.93 17.77 -5.70
CA ALA A 143 0.95 17.11 -6.57
C ALA A 143 0.87 17.70 -8.00
N GLU A 144 1.43 18.88 -8.25
CA GLU A 144 1.55 19.47 -9.59
C GLU A 144 2.66 18.79 -10.43
N ASN A 145 3.68 18.19 -9.81
CA ASN A 145 4.62 17.30 -10.50
C ASN A 145 3.93 15.94 -10.68
N LEU A 146 3.67 15.55 -11.93
CA LEU A 146 2.91 14.34 -12.23
C LEU A 146 3.64 13.06 -11.80
N VAL A 147 4.98 13.04 -11.85
CA VAL A 147 5.78 11.89 -11.38
C VAL A 147 5.70 11.75 -9.86
N VAL A 148 5.63 12.88 -9.13
CA VAL A 148 5.41 12.88 -7.68
C VAL A 148 3.98 12.46 -7.36
N GLY A 149 2.98 13.21 -7.82
CA GLY A 149 1.57 13.02 -7.46
C GLY A 149 0.92 11.72 -7.94
N THR A 150 1.51 11.01 -8.91
CA THR A 150 0.99 9.71 -9.40
C THR A 150 1.83 8.50 -9.00
N ASN A 151 3.10 8.67 -8.60
CA ASN A 151 3.99 7.56 -8.28
C ASN A 151 4.80 7.78 -7.00
N ASN A 152 5.69 8.78 -6.97
CA ASN A 152 6.65 8.88 -5.86
C ASN A 152 5.97 9.15 -4.51
N PHE A 153 4.82 9.85 -4.52
CA PHE A 153 4.01 10.07 -3.32
C PHE A 153 3.53 8.75 -2.68
N TYR A 154 3.30 7.70 -3.45
CA TYR A 154 2.82 6.41 -2.94
C TYR A 154 3.94 5.41 -2.62
N LEU A 155 5.21 5.86 -2.62
CA LEU A 155 6.34 5.06 -2.13
C LEU A 155 6.37 4.98 -0.60
N ASP A 156 5.88 6.02 0.09
CA ASP A 156 5.62 5.98 1.52
C ASP A 156 4.17 5.51 1.77
N PRO A 157 3.96 4.37 2.46
CA PRO A 157 2.63 3.84 2.74
C PRO A 157 1.91 4.54 3.92
N THR A 158 2.52 5.57 4.53
CA THR A 158 1.95 6.35 5.64
C THR A 158 1.39 7.71 5.21
N HIS A 159 1.59 8.13 3.96
CA HIS A 159 0.93 9.30 3.41
C HIS A 159 -0.59 9.06 3.26
N GLU A 160 -1.40 10.06 3.60
CA GLU A 160 -2.85 10.06 3.38
C GLU A 160 -3.18 10.32 1.90
N ARG A 161 -2.91 11.53 1.40
CA ARG A 161 -3.32 12.01 0.05
C ARG A 161 -2.42 13.14 -0.44
N PRO A 162 -2.11 13.25 -1.75
CA PRO A 162 -1.41 14.40 -2.30
C PRO A 162 -2.22 15.68 -2.05
N ILE A 163 -1.59 16.69 -1.45
CA ILE A 163 -2.23 17.98 -1.13
C ILE A 163 -1.90 18.98 -2.25
N PRO A 164 -2.87 19.46 -3.06
CA PRO A 164 -2.60 20.48 -4.07
C PRO A 164 -2.23 21.80 -3.40
N HIS A 165 -1.24 22.51 -3.94
CA HIS A 165 -0.73 23.75 -3.34
C HIS A 165 -1.79 24.85 -3.17
N LEU A 166 -2.83 24.85 -4.02
CA LEU A 166 -3.98 25.76 -3.89
C LEU A 166 -4.81 25.49 -2.63
N LEU A 167 -4.94 24.21 -2.22
CA LEU A 167 -5.70 23.83 -1.03
C LEU A 167 -4.95 24.21 0.24
N LEU A 168 -3.62 23.98 0.30
CA LEU A 168 -2.82 24.33 1.48
C LEU A 168 -2.68 25.86 1.63
N GLY A 169 -2.46 26.59 0.53
CA GLY A 169 -2.48 28.06 0.52
C GLY A 169 -3.82 28.61 1.01
N PHE A 170 -4.93 28.18 0.39
CA PHE A 170 -6.29 28.58 0.80
C PHE A 170 -6.60 28.22 2.26
N LEU A 171 -6.10 27.09 2.78
CA LEU A 171 -6.29 26.73 4.19
C LEU A 171 -5.66 27.76 5.14
N THR A 172 -4.48 28.28 4.83
CA THR A 172 -3.85 29.33 5.66
C THR A 172 -4.61 30.65 5.58
N GLU A 173 -5.11 31.03 4.39
CA GLU A 173 -5.93 32.23 4.21
C GLU A 173 -7.29 32.10 4.93
N TYR A 174 -7.94 30.94 4.83
CA TYR A 174 -9.20 30.63 5.51
C TYR A 174 -9.07 30.61 7.03
N ALA A 175 -7.94 30.13 7.57
CA ALA A 175 -7.65 30.16 9.00
C ALA A 175 -7.42 31.58 9.54
N GLY A 176 -7.06 32.55 8.68
CA GLY A 176 -6.87 33.95 9.05
C GLY A 176 -5.43 34.45 9.04
N PHE A 177 -4.49 33.76 8.37
CA PHE A 177 -3.16 34.33 8.09
C PHE A 177 -3.29 35.55 7.16
N ALA A 178 -2.49 36.59 7.40
CA ALA A 178 -2.61 37.88 6.70
C ALA A 178 -2.07 37.84 5.25
N ARG A 179 -1.15 36.92 4.97
CA ARG A 179 -0.69 36.58 3.61
C ARG A 179 -0.06 35.19 3.58
N SER A 180 -0.19 34.52 2.44
CA SER A 180 0.48 33.26 2.09
C SER A 180 1.58 33.52 1.05
N LYS A 181 2.58 32.63 0.97
CA LYS A 181 3.51 32.54 -0.15
C LYS A 181 3.74 31.09 -0.52
N LEU A 182 3.42 30.76 -1.77
CA LEU A 182 3.83 29.52 -2.41
C LEU A 182 5.31 29.59 -2.78
N MET A 183 6.07 28.59 -2.34
CA MET A 183 7.44 28.33 -2.73
C MET A 183 7.47 26.97 -3.43
N ARG A 184 7.71 26.93 -4.74
CA ARG A 184 8.05 25.69 -5.44
C ARG A 184 9.54 25.45 -5.34
N LEU A 185 9.98 24.21 -5.09
CA LEU A 185 11.34 23.94 -4.62
C LEU A 185 11.95 22.66 -5.25
N GLN A 186 13.28 22.56 -5.16
CA GLN A 186 14.13 21.42 -5.58
C GLN A 186 13.95 20.92 -7.04
N GLU A 187 13.58 21.79 -7.99
CA GLU A 187 13.54 21.44 -9.42
C GLU A 187 14.91 21.01 -9.98
N PRO A 188 14.95 20.22 -11.09
CA PRO A 188 16.19 19.80 -11.72
C PRO A 188 17.10 20.98 -12.12
N ALA A 189 18.37 20.90 -11.73
CA ALA A 189 19.37 21.95 -11.97
C ALA A 189 19.46 22.32 -13.47
N GLY A 190 19.47 23.63 -13.76
CA GLY A 190 19.53 24.18 -15.11
C GLY A 190 18.18 24.22 -15.86
N LEU A 191 17.17 23.43 -15.47
CA LEU A 191 15.86 23.42 -16.14
C LEU A 191 15.15 24.77 -16.06
N SER A 192 15.35 25.53 -14.97
CA SER A 192 14.78 26.87 -14.80
C SER A 192 15.25 27.87 -15.85
N GLN A 193 16.47 27.70 -16.37
CA GLN A 193 17.06 28.52 -17.44
C GLN A 193 16.91 27.89 -18.84
N ALA A 194 16.39 26.66 -18.94
CA ALA A 194 16.25 25.96 -20.21
C ALA A 194 15.17 26.60 -21.11
N THR A 195 15.53 26.82 -22.38
CA THR A 195 14.66 27.38 -23.42
C THR A 195 14.01 26.30 -24.28
N ASP A 196 14.69 25.18 -24.55
CA ASP A 196 14.21 24.06 -25.36
C ASP A 196 13.76 22.88 -24.47
N VAL A 197 12.66 23.11 -23.74
CA VAL A 197 12.03 22.14 -22.82
C VAL A 197 11.49 20.94 -23.60
N LYS A 198 11.61 19.73 -23.02
CA LYS A 198 11.10 18.46 -23.58
C LYS A 198 9.89 17.96 -22.78
N LEU A 199 9.02 17.16 -23.41
CA LEU A 199 7.80 16.64 -22.78
C LEU A 199 8.07 15.95 -21.42
N MET A 200 9.10 15.11 -21.30
CA MET A 200 9.44 14.46 -20.02
C MET A 200 9.85 15.46 -18.91
N GLN A 201 10.41 16.62 -19.28
CA GLN A 201 10.70 17.70 -18.34
C GLN A 201 9.43 18.47 -17.94
N VAL A 202 8.41 18.55 -18.82
CA VAL A 202 7.09 19.07 -18.44
C VAL A 202 6.41 18.13 -17.44
N LEU A 203 6.47 16.81 -17.66
CA LEU A 203 5.80 15.82 -16.82
C LEU A 203 6.46 15.63 -15.44
N GLY A 204 7.80 15.64 -15.37
CA GLY A 204 8.54 15.32 -14.14
C GLY A 204 9.56 16.37 -13.67
N GLY A 205 9.74 17.47 -14.41
CA GLY A 205 10.69 18.55 -14.08
C GLY A 205 10.06 19.79 -13.43
N VAL A 206 8.74 19.77 -13.20
CA VAL A 206 8.08 20.63 -12.20
C VAL A 206 8.80 20.46 -10.87
N SER A 207 8.93 21.52 -10.07
CA SER A 207 9.48 21.42 -8.70
C SER A 207 8.79 20.28 -7.92
N PRO A 208 9.54 19.24 -7.47
CA PRO A 208 8.96 18.04 -6.87
C PRO A 208 8.27 18.28 -5.53
N ASP A 209 8.68 19.31 -4.78
CA ASP A 209 8.14 19.67 -3.47
C ASP A 209 7.69 21.14 -3.46
N TYR A 210 6.82 21.51 -2.50
CA TYR A 210 6.44 22.91 -2.30
C TYR A 210 6.27 23.26 -0.82
N GLY A 211 6.64 24.50 -0.49
CA GLY A 211 6.37 25.16 0.79
C GLY A 211 5.21 26.15 0.68
N ILE A 212 4.41 26.24 1.74
CA ILE A 212 3.58 27.41 2.04
C ILE A 212 4.19 28.13 3.25
N VAL A 213 4.62 29.38 3.06
CA VAL A 213 4.97 30.28 4.16
C VAL A 213 3.82 31.25 4.38
N ALA A 214 3.14 31.16 5.53
CA ALA A 214 2.02 32.01 5.88
C ALA A 214 2.38 32.92 7.07
N GLN A 215 2.08 34.21 6.96
CA GLN A 215 2.42 35.21 7.98
C GLN A 215 1.19 35.67 8.76
N LYS A 216 1.26 35.61 10.09
CA LYS A 216 0.24 36.19 10.98
C LYS A 216 0.20 37.72 10.81
N SER A 217 -0.95 38.34 11.07
CA SER A 217 -1.07 39.79 11.12
C SER A 217 -0.10 40.42 12.14
N GLY A 218 0.31 41.66 11.90
CA GLY A 218 1.23 42.42 12.74
C GLY A 218 1.35 43.85 12.23
N ASP A 219 2.18 44.67 12.86
CA ASP A 219 2.33 46.08 12.45
C ASP A 219 2.90 46.19 11.03
N THR A 220 2.53 47.25 10.32
CA THR A 220 2.99 47.51 8.94
C THR A 220 4.52 47.62 8.86
N THR A 221 5.17 48.11 9.91
CA THR A 221 6.64 48.19 10.02
C THR A 221 7.29 46.82 10.25
N GLN A 222 6.64 45.90 10.95
CA GLN A 222 7.13 44.54 11.17
C GLN A 222 6.98 43.72 9.88
N THR A 223 5.78 43.73 9.29
CA THR A 223 5.46 42.95 8.09
C THR A 223 6.27 43.40 6.86
N ALA A 224 6.57 44.70 6.73
CA ALA A 224 7.41 45.21 5.64
C ALA A 224 8.83 44.60 5.57
N LEU A 225 9.38 44.11 6.70
CA LEU A 225 10.71 43.48 6.72
C LEU A 225 10.79 42.19 5.89
N PHE A 226 9.65 41.54 5.63
CA PHE A 226 9.57 40.27 4.91
C PHE A 226 9.21 40.44 3.43
N ASP A 227 8.90 41.66 2.98
CA ASP A 227 8.35 41.92 1.64
C ASP A 227 9.28 41.46 0.52
N GLN A 228 10.60 41.51 0.72
CA GLN A 228 11.58 41.00 -0.25
C GLN A 228 11.49 39.47 -0.43
N ALA A 229 11.16 38.72 0.63
CA ALA A 229 11.00 37.27 0.56
C ALA A 229 9.63 36.88 -0.04
N PHE A 230 8.56 37.57 0.36
CA PHE A 230 7.20 37.35 -0.19
C PHE A 230 7.08 37.75 -1.67
N SER A 231 7.80 38.78 -2.13
CA SER A 231 7.75 39.24 -3.54
C SER A 231 8.62 38.44 -4.51
N LYS A 232 9.62 37.69 -4.03
CA LYS A 232 10.45 36.82 -4.89
C LYS A 232 9.64 35.62 -5.40
N ASP A 233 9.86 35.19 -6.65
CA ASP A 233 9.33 33.93 -7.18
C ASP A 233 10.30 32.75 -6.99
N TYR A 234 9.72 31.55 -6.89
CA TYR A 234 10.39 30.31 -6.50
C TYR A 234 9.92 29.14 -7.38
N GLY A 235 10.88 28.35 -7.86
CA GLY A 235 10.66 27.08 -8.55
C GLY A 235 10.00 27.14 -9.92
N LEU A 236 9.50 25.98 -10.37
CA LEU A 236 8.89 25.76 -11.68
C LEU A 236 7.50 25.15 -11.58
N ALA A 237 6.52 25.85 -12.16
CA ALA A 237 5.15 25.39 -12.35
C ALA A 237 4.99 24.55 -13.63
N LEU A 238 3.99 23.68 -13.65
CA LEU A 238 3.62 22.85 -14.81
C LEU A 238 3.23 23.69 -16.02
N GLY A 239 2.42 24.74 -15.80
CA GLY A 239 2.01 25.67 -16.86
C GLY A 239 3.22 26.32 -17.55
N THR A 240 4.16 26.85 -16.77
CA THR A 240 5.38 27.49 -17.28
C THR A 240 6.27 26.54 -18.09
N LEU A 241 6.29 25.25 -17.76
CA LEU A 241 7.02 24.25 -18.55
C LEU A 241 6.26 23.81 -19.80
N ALA A 242 4.92 23.71 -19.73
CA ALA A 242 4.06 23.44 -20.88
C ALA A 242 4.15 24.56 -21.94
N GLU A 243 4.01 25.82 -21.54
CA GLU A 243 4.15 27.00 -22.40
C GLU A 243 5.51 27.02 -23.13
N ARG A 244 6.61 26.75 -22.42
CA ARG A 244 7.95 26.65 -23.02
C ARG A 244 8.07 25.49 -24.02
N TYR A 245 7.45 24.34 -23.71
CA TYR A 245 7.44 23.17 -24.61
C TYR A 245 6.61 23.42 -25.87
N GLU A 246 5.46 24.09 -25.75
CA GLU A 246 4.60 24.49 -26.88
C GLU A 246 5.30 25.51 -27.78
N HIS A 247 5.87 26.58 -27.22
CA HIS A 247 6.65 27.54 -28.01
C HIS A 247 7.89 26.90 -28.66
N GLY A 248 8.50 25.93 -27.98
CA GLY A 248 9.55 25.08 -28.53
C GLY A 248 9.06 24.17 -29.66
N LEU A 249 7.81 23.70 -29.66
CA LEU A 249 7.19 22.96 -30.77
C LEU A 249 6.96 23.89 -31.97
N GLU A 250 6.30 25.04 -31.77
CA GLU A 250 6.06 26.05 -32.83
C GLU A 250 7.35 26.43 -33.56
N SER A 251 8.40 26.75 -32.78
CA SER A 251 9.72 27.09 -33.31
C SER A 251 10.33 25.97 -34.17
N ARG A 252 10.10 24.70 -33.81
CA ARG A 252 10.54 23.54 -34.60
C ARG A 252 9.69 23.34 -35.86
N PHE A 253 8.38 23.60 -35.81
CA PHE A 253 7.50 23.55 -36.98
C PHE A 253 7.87 24.62 -38.01
N LEU A 254 8.07 25.88 -37.61
CA LEU A 254 8.50 26.96 -38.52
C LEU A 254 9.84 26.64 -39.21
N VAL A 255 10.79 26.04 -38.49
CA VAL A 255 12.06 25.57 -39.06
C VAL A 255 11.88 24.38 -40.02
N LEU A 256 10.88 23.53 -39.82
CA LEU A 256 10.52 22.44 -40.74
C LEU A 256 9.84 22.98 -42.01
N GLU A 257 8.87 23.88 -41.88
CA GLU A 257 8.21 24.53 -43.02
C GLU A 257 9.23 25.26 -43.90
N GLY A 258 10.13 26.04 -43.31
CA GLY A 258 11.22 26.71 -44.02
C GLY A 258 12.26 25.78 -44.67
N LYS A 259 12.31 24.49 -44.28
CA LYS A 259 13.09 23.44 -44.97
C LYS A 259 12.28 22.81 -46.11
N VAL A 260 10.99 22.53 -45.90
CA VAL A 260 10.09 21.98 -46.92
C VAL A 260 9.94 22.95 -48.08
N GLU A 261 9.75 24.25 -47.82
CA GLU A 261 9.63 25.28 -48.86
C GLU A 261 10.89 25.36 -49.74
N LYS A 262 12.08 25.23 -49.14
CA LYS A 262 13.36 25.15 -49.88
C LYS A 262 13.47 23.88 -50.73
N ALA A 263 13.02 22.74 -50.22
CA ALA A 263 12.99 21.48 -50.96
C ALA A 263 12.02 21.52 -52.16
N VAL A 264 10.84 22.12 -51.98
CA VAL A 264 9.86 22.34 -53.07
C VAL A 264 10.44 23.27 -54.14
N LYS A 265 11.07 24.39 -53.74
CA LYS A 265 11.77 25.29 -54.68
C LYS A 265 12.88 24.58 -55.47
N LEU A 266 13.69 23.74 -54.81
CA LEU A 266 14.74 22.97 -55.47
C LEU A 266 14.16 21.95 -56.48
N SER A 267 13.09 21.25 -56.11
CA SER A 267 12.39 20.30 -56.99
C SER A 267 11.81 20.98 -58.24
N ALA A 268 11.24 22.18 -58.09
CA ALA A 268 10.72 22.97 -59.21
C ALA A 268 11.84 23.35 -60.22
N VAL A 269 13.01 23.78 -59.72
CA VAL A 269 14.18 24.08 -60.56
C VAL A 269 14.70 22.83 -61.28
N LEU A 270 14.75 21.68 -60.58
CA LEU A 270 15.21 20.42 -61.18
C LEU A 270 14.28 19.96 -62.33
N ASN A 271 12.96 20.07 -62.14
CA ASN A 271 11.97 19.77 -63.17
C ASN A 271 12.10 20.69 -64.39
N GLN A 272 12.28 22.00 -64.20
CA GLN A 272 12.52 22.93 -65.31
C GLN A 272 13.77 22.56 -66.13
N TYR A 273 14.85 22.13 -65.46
CA TYR A 273 16.07 21.68 -66.14
C TYR A 273 15.85 20.39 -66.95
N ILE A 274 15.10 19.42 -66.42
CA ILE A 274 14.72 18.19 -67.12
C ILE A 274 13.89 18.51 -68.38
N THR A 275 12.87 19.37 -68.26
CA THR A 275 12.04 19.80 -69.41
C THR A 275 12.88 20.53 -70.48
N HIS A 276 13.86 21.34 -70.07
CA HIS A 276 14.77 22.01 -71.01
C HIS A 276 15.65 21.03 -71.81
N LEU A 277 16.15 19.97 -71.16
CA LEU A 277 16.92 18.91 -71.83
C LEU A 277 16.04 18.09 -72.79
N GLN A 278 14.82 17.75 -72.38
CA GLN A 278 13.85 17.07 -73.24
C GLN A 278 13.50 17.91 -74.48
N GLY A 279 13.25 19.21 -74.30
CA GLY A 279 12.99 20.14 -75.39
C GLY A 279 14.16 20.25 -76.39
N LYS A 280 15.40 20.32 -75.90
CA LYS A 280 16.60 20.28 -76.77
C LYS A 280 16.72 18.98 -77.57
N SER A 281 16.40 17.84 -76.96
CA SER A 281 16.40 16.53 -77.64
C SER A 281 15.37 16.49 -78.77
N ALA A 282 14.15 16.99 -78.53
CA ALA A 282 13.09 17.06 -79.53
C ALA A 282 13.45 17.96 -80.72
N VAL A 283 14.04 19.15 -80.46
CA VAL A 283 14.51 20.06 -81.53
C VAL A 283 15.59 19.40 -82.40
N LEU A 284 16.54 18.67 -81.79
CA LEU A 284 17.57 17.95 -82.55
C LEU A 284 16.96 16.89 -83.47
N MET A 285 15.98 16.11 -83.00
CA MET A 285 15.28 15.12 -83.83
C MET A 285 14.53 15.76 -85.02
N ASP A 286 13.82 16.87 -84.81
CA ASP A 286 13.06 17.52 -85.89
C ASP A 286 13.97 18.16 -86.95
N THR A 287 15.13 18.73 -86.53
CA THR A 287 16.14 19.21 -87.48
C THR A 287 16.78 18.09 -88.32
N SER A 288 16.82 16.85 -87.81
CA SER A 288 17.28 15.68 -88.57
C SER A 288 16.29 15.31 -89.67
N ASN A 289 15.00 15.24 -89.36
CA ASN A 289 13.94 14.91 -90.33
C ASN A 289 13.85 15.93 -91.48
N HIS A 290 14.02 17.22 -91.19
CA HIS A 290 13.95 18.27 -92.21
C HIS A 290 15.10 18.23 -93.24
N ALA A 291 16.23 17.59 -92.94
CA ALA A 291 17.37 17.50 -93.84
C ALA A 291 17.19 16.50 -95.01
N VAL A 292 16.29 15.52 -94.88
CA VAL A 292 16.20 14.35 -95.78
C VAL A 292 15.43 14.63 -97.09
N THR A 293 14.71 15.75 -97.20
CA THR A 293 13.66 15.94 -98.22
C THR A 293 14.05 16.73 -99.48
N ARG A 294 15.35 17.00 -99.73
CA ARG A 294 15.80 17.81 -100.90
C ARG A 294 17.12 17.38 -101.56
N THR A 295 17.07 16.35 -102.42
CA THR A 295 17.86 16.28 -103.68
C THR A 295 17.30 15.19 -104.59
N ASP A 296 16.88 15.54 -105.82
CA ASP A 296 16.66 14.54 -106.88
C ASP A 296 16.67 15.16 -108.29
N ALA A 297 17.69 14.83 -109.12
CA ALA A 297 17.73 15.02 -110.58
C ALA A 297 19.00 14.33 -111.19
N PRO A 298 18.96 13.57 -112.31
CA PRO A 298 19.97 12.53 -112.55
C PRO A 298 20.65 12.44 -113.95
N GLY A 299 21.79 11.71 -114.03
CA GLY A 299 22.39 11.17 -115.27
C GLY A 299 23.70 10.38 -114.99
N LEU A 300 23.77 9.05 -115.09
CA LEU A 300 23.83 8.16 -116.29
C LEU A 300 25.24 8.06 -116.94
N ARG A 301 25.84 6.87 -117.25
CA ARG A 301 25.37 5.47 -117.16
C ARG A 301 26.46 4.38 -117.39
N GLY A 302 26.42 3.28 -116.63
CA GLY A 302 26.94 1.92 -117.02
C GLY A 302 28.45 1.68 -116.83
N LYS A 303 28.97 0.45 -116.65
CA LYS A 303 28.45 -0.95 -116.75
C LYS A 303 29.49 -1.90 -116.07
N THR A 304 29.37 -3.22 -115.78
CA THR A 304 28.37 -4.32 -115.54
C THR A 304 29.22 -5.59 -115.26
N THR A 305 28.89 -6.66 -114.51
CA THR A 305 27.76 -7.11 -113.65
C THR A 305 28.16 -8.43 -112.96
N ALA A 306 27.78 -8.70 -111.70
CA ALA A 306 27.78 -10.05 -111.10
C ALA A 306 26.76 -10.21 -109.94
N GLN A 307 25.95 -11.29 -110.01
CA GLN A 307 25.22 -12.01 -108.94
C GLN A 307 24.31 -11.31 -107.90
N ALA A 308 23.24 -12.03 -107.52
CA ALA A 308 22.32 -11.84 -106.39
C ALA A 308 21.54 -13.18 -106.19
N ALA A 309 20.71 -13.45 -105.18
CA ALA A 309 20.23 -12.69 -104.01
C ALA A 309 19.83 -13.65 -102.87
N ALA A 310 19.75 -13.17 -101.62
CA ALA A 310 19.04 -13.81 -100.50
C ALA A 310 18.55 -12.73 -99.52
N ASN A 311 17.48 -12.99 -98.74
CA ASN A 311 16.78 -11.98 -97.92
C ASN A 311 16.53 -12.44 -96.47
N HIS A 312 16.22 -11.45 -95.61
CA HIS A 312 15.89 -11.49 -94.17
C HIS A 312 17.07 -11.37 -93.17
N PRO A 313 16.88 -10.67 -92.03
CA PRO A 313 16.01 -9.49 -91.83
C PRO A 313 16.71 -8.33 -91.10
N VAL A 314 16.01 -7.20 -91.00
CA VAL A 314 16.45 -5.95 -90.38
C VAL A 314 16.94 -6.14 -88.93
N LEU A 315 18.22 -5.86 -88.73
CA LEU A 315 18.81 -5.37 -87.47
C LEU A 315 19.80 -4.29 -87.91
N ASP A 316 19.27 -3.09 -88.19
CA ASP A 316 20.04 -2.07 -88.92
C ASP A 316 21.23 -1.54 -88.12
N LEU A 317 22.33 -1.33 -88.84
CA LEU A 317 23.68 -1.33 -88.27
C LEU A 317 23.96 -0.12 -87.35
N ASP A 318 23.11 0.90 -87.40
CA ASP A 318 23.28 2.18 -86.70
C ASP A 318 23.23 2.02 -85.16
N VAL A 319 22.51 1.02 -84.64
CA VAL A 319 22.50 0.72 -83.19
C VAL A 319 23.88 0.23 -82.71
N LEU A 320 24.56 -0.58 -83.53
CA LEU A 320 25.94 -1.02 -83.26
C LEU A 320 26.96 0.10 -83.52
N GLN A 321 26.69 1.01 -84.45
CA GLN A 321 27.50 2.22 -84.63
C GLN A 321 27.41 3.16 -83.41
N GLY A 322 26.28 3.22 -82.71
CA GLY A 322 26.14 3.96 -81.46
C GLY A 322 27.14 3.52 -80.37
N GLU A 323 27.28 2.21 -80.15
CA GLU A 323 28.29 1.67 -79.22
C GLU A 323 29.72 1.84 -79.75
N ALA A 324 29.93 1.75 -81.07
CA ALA A 324 31.22 2.05 -81.69
C ALA A 324 31.64 3.53 -81.50
N VAL A 325 30.70 4.48 -81.51
CA VAL A 325 30.96 5.90 -81.21
C VAL A 325 31.27 6.12 -79.72
N ALA A 326 30.59 5.40 -78.82
CA ALA A 326 30.96 5.41 -77.40
C ALA A 326 32.38 4.83 -77.15
N HIS A 327 32.79 3.84 -77.93
CA HIS A 327 34.16 3.32 -77.94
C HIS A 327 35.16 4.30 -78.58
N HIS A 328 34.75 5.05 -79.62
CA HIS A 328 35.57 6.08 -80.26
C HIS A 328 35.89 7.25 -79.32
N LEU A 329 34.93 7.67 -78.48
CA LEU A 329 35.16 8.68 -77.44
C LEU A 329 36.14 8.20 -76.34
N ARG A 330 36.17 6.90 -76.01
CA ARG A 330 37.23 6.33 -75.16
C ARG A 330 38.60 6.38 -75.84
N LEU A 331 38.68 6.11 -77.14
CA LEU A 331 39.91 6.26 -77.92
C LEU A 331 40.42 7.71 -77.92
N GLN A 332 39.55 8.71 -78.07
CA GLN A 332 39.97 10.12 -78.00
C GLN A 332 40.54 10.53 -76.63
N LEU A 333 40.05 9.94 -75.52
CA LEU A 333 40.64 10.15 -74.20
C LEU A 333 42.08 9.59 -74.10
N GLN A 334 42.34 8.47 -74.79
CA GLN A 334 43.66 7.86 -74.91
C GLN A 334 44.56 8.62 -75.91
N GLU A 335 43.97 9.19 -76.95
CA GLU A 335 44.63 10.07 -77.93
C GLU A 335 45.11 11.38 -77.28
N ALA A 336 44.38 11.91 -76.30
CA ALA A 336 44.83 13.02 -75.46
C ALA A 336 46.08 12.65 -74.62
N GLN A 337 46.16 11.44 -74.08
CA GLN A 337 47.38 10.93 -73.42
C GLN A 337 48.53 10.79 -74.42
N HIS A 338 48.25 10.34 -75.65
CA HIS A 338 49.25 10.28 -76.72
C HIS A 338 49.70 11.67 -77.20
N SER A 339 48.86 12.70 -77.08
CA SER A 339 49.22 14.09 -77.36
C SER A 339 50.30 14.63 -76.40
N LEU A 340 50.34 14.10 -75.17
CA LEU A 340 51.36 14.43 -74.17
C LEU A 340 52.74 13.93 -74.62
N GLY A 341 52.84 12.68 -75.09
CA GLY A 341 54.08 12.15 -75.69
C GLY A 341 54.48 12.87 -77.00
N ASN A 342 53.48 13.32 -77.78
CA ASN A 342 53.73 14.13 -78.98
C ASN A 342 54.29 15.54 -78.66
N ALA A 343 54.23 16.02 -77.41
CA ALA A 343 54.89 17.26 -77.01
C ALA A 343 56.43 17.09 -76.91
N GLU A 344 56.88 15.92 -76.47
CA GLU A 344 58.30 15.59 -76.31
C GLU A 344 59.00 15.43 -77.67
N VAL A 345 58.33 14.81 -78.63
CA VAL A 345 58.79 14.74 -80.04
C VAL A 345 58.87 16.12 -80.70
N ARG A 346 58.01 17.08 -80.30
CA ARG A 346 58.09 18.47 -80.81
C ARG A 346 59.33 19.21 -80.29
N TYR A 347 59.80 18.87 -79.08
CA TYR A 347 61.02 19.45 -78.51
C TYR A 347 62.27 19.07 -79.32
N GLN A 348 62.39 17.79 -79.72
CA GLN A 348 63.50 17.32 -80.57
C GLN A 348 63.46 17.92 -81.99
N ASN A 349 62.26 18.13 -82.56
CA ASN A 349 62.13 18.78 -83.87
C ASN A 349 62.51 20.28 -83.84
N ALA A 350 62.35 20.96 -82.70
CA ALA A 350 62.77 22.35 -82.55
C ALA A 350 64.31 22.51 -82.62
N GLU A 351 65.07 21.55 -82.07
CA GLU A 351 66.55 21.56 -82.19
C GLU A 351 67.01 21.41 -83.64
N LEU A 352 66.34 20.56 -84.43
CA LEU A 352 66.69 20.35 -85.85
C LEU A 352 66.40 21.60 -86.69
N ALA A 353 65.27 22.28 -86.44
CA ALA A 353 64.89 23.52 -87.13
C ALA A 353 65.89 24.66 -86.88
N LEU A 354 66.48 24.72 -85.68
CA LEU A 354 67.49 25.72 -85.32
C LEU A 354 68.77 25.60 -86.17
N ARG A 355 69.17 24.38 -86.54
CA ARG A 355 70.33 24.14 -87.41
C ARG A 355 70.10 24.58 -88.86
N ASP A 356 68.89 24.36 -89.39
CA ASP A 356 68.57 24.74 -90.77
C ASP A 356 68.37 26.25 -90.96
N GLN A 357 67.90 26.98 -89.92
CA GLN A 357 67.90 28.45 -89.96
C GLN A 357 69.33 29.04 -90.00
N LEU A 358 70.27 28.50 -89.22
CA LEU A 358 71.67 28.92 -89.23
C LEU A 358 72.35 28.67 -90.60
N ALA A 359 72.05 27.55 -91.26
CA ALA A 359 72.55 27.26 -92.61
C ALA A 359 72.05 28.25 -93.67
N ARG A 360 70.84 28.81 -93.50
CA ARG A 360 70.26 29.82 -94.40
C ARG A 360 70.81 31.23 -94.14
N ALA A 361 71.09 31.57 -92.88
CA ALA A 361 71.71 32.85 -92.52
C ALA A 361 73.07 33.06 -93.22
N ALA A 362 73.90 32.01 -93.26
CA ALA A 362 75.20 31.99 -93.94
C ALA A 362 75.15 32.21 -95.48
N LYS A 363 73.96 32.37 -96.08
CA LYS A 363 73.77 32.66 -97.51
C LYS A 363 73.12 34.02 -97.79
N ALA A 364 72.75 34.79 -96.75
CA ALA A 364 72.16 36.12 -96.89
C ALA A 364 73.17 37.27 -96.66
N GLU A 365 74.31 36.98 -96.03
CA GLU A 365 75.35 37.97 -95.65
C GLU A 365 76.26 38.39 -96.83
N GLY A 366 75.69 38.49 -98.04
CA GLY A 366 76.45 38.69 -99.28
C GLY A 366 76.74 40.14 -99.67
N LEU A 367 75.82 41.09 -99.39
CA LEU A 367 75.91 42.48 -99.82
C LEU A 367 75.31 43.46 -98.79
N LEU A 368 76.03 43.66 -97.67
CA LEU A 368 75.74 44.74 -96.71
C LEU A 368 76.70 45.92 -96.88
N THR A 369 76.53 46.66 -97.97
CA THR A 369 77.20 47.94 -98.25
C THR A 369 76.18 48.92 -98.85
N ASN A 370 75.83 50.08 -98.27
CA ASN A 370 76.43 50.78 -97.12
C ASN A 370 75.38 51.43 -96.19
N SER A 371 75.11 50.77 -95.06
CA SER A 371 75.39 51.27 -93.70
C SER A 371 75.01 52.69 -93.23
N GLN A 372 74.17 53.48 -93.93
CA GLN A 372 73.78 54.83 -93.46
C GLN A 372 72.31 55.00 -93.02
N ALA A 373 71.39 54.09 -93.36
CA ALA A 373 69.99 54.17 -92.91
C ALA A 373 69.73 53.46 -91.56
N SER A 374 70.63 52.58 -91.12
CA SER A 374 70.35 51.64 -90.01
C SER A 374 70.34 52.28 -88.62
N VAL A 375 71.07 53.38 -88.41
CA VAL A 375 71.30 53.95 -87.07
C VAL A 375 70.00 54.50 -86.45
N GLU A 376 69.20 55.26 -87.20
CA GLU A 376 67.93 55.80 -86.70
C GLU A 376 66.89 54.69 -86.42
N VAL A 377 66.89 53.62 -87.22
CA VAL A 377 65.97 52.49 -87.05
C VAL A 377 66.33 51.71 -85.78
N PHE A 378 67.60 51.38 -85.58
CA PHE A 378 68.07 50.76 -84.35
C PHE A 378 67.78 51.61 -83.11
N GLN A 379 67.90 52.95 -83.19
CA GLN A 379 67.64 53.82 -82.05
C GLN A 379 66.16 53.83 -81.63
N ARG A 380 65.22 53.76 -82.58
CA ARG A 380 63.78 53.58 -82.29
C ARG A 380 63.46 52.18 -81.78
N GLN A 381 64.05 51.15 -82.38
CA GLN A 381 63.88 49.77 -81.92
C GLN A 381 64.42 49.57 -80.49
N LEU A 382 65.54 50.21 -80.13
CA LEU A 382 66.06 50.17 -78.77
C LEU A 382 65.08 50.80 -77.77
N GLN A 383 64.49 51.96 -78.11
CA GLN A 383 63.46 52.59 -77.28
C GLN A 383 62.23 51.69 -77.12
N GLN A 384 61.73 51.10 -78.21
CA GLN A 384 60.60 50.17 -78.17
C GLN A 384 60.91 48.93 -77.30
N VAL A 385 62.05 48.27 -77.52
CA VAL A 385 62.47 47.09 -76.73
C VAL A 385 62.69 47.44 -75.26
N THR A 386 63.19 48.63 -74.92
CA THR A 386 63.26 49.07 -73.50
C THR A 386 61.89 49.34 -72.88
N ALA A 387 60.92 49.83 -73.66
CA ALA A 387 59.55 50.00 -73.18
C ALA A 387 58.85 48.64 -72.98
N GLU A 388 59.04 47.69 -73.91
CA GLU A 388 58.52 46.32 -73.83
C GLU A 388 59.15 45.56 -72.65
N LEU A 389 60.47 45.64 -72.45
CA LEU A 389 61.15 45.08 -71.26
C LEU A 389 60.63 45.69 -69.95
N LEU A 390 60.35 46.99 -69.92
CA LEU A 390 59.84 47.67 -68.72
C LEU A 390 58.35 47.37 -68.47
N ALA A 391 57.59 47.02 -69.52
CA ALA A 391 56.25 46.44 -69.39
C ALA A 391 56.33 45.00 -68.84
N MET A 392 57.14 44.13 -69.44
CA MET A 392 57.37 42.76 -68.96
C MET A 392 57.87 42.72 -67.51
N TYR A 393 58.75 43.65 -67.11
CA TYR A 393 59.22 43.74 -65.73
C TYR A 393 58.11 44.15 -64.74
N LYS A 394 57.18 45.03 -65.17
CA LYS A 394 55.98 45.37 -64.37
C LYS A 394 55.02 44.19 -64.28
N GLU A 395 54.76 43.49 -65.38
CA GLU A 395 53.95 42.26 -65.37
C GLU A 395 54.58 41.19 -64.48
N GLN A 396 55.91 41.01 -64.53
CA GLN A 396 56.64 40.10 -63.64
C GLN A 396 56.51 40.50 -62.16
N GLN A 397 56.55 41.80 -61.84
CA GLN A 397 56.29 42.26 -60.46
C GLN A 397 54.85 42.00 -60.04
N VAL A 398 53.85 42.25 -60.90
CA VAL A 398 52.42 41.98 -60.61
C VAL A 398 52.18 40.47 -60.43
N LEU A 399 52.73 39.62 -61.30
CA LEU A 399 52.67 38.16 -61.17
C LEU A 399 53.33 37.68 -59.88
N LYS A 400 54.49 38.23 -59.51
CA LYS A 400 55.14 37.89 -58.25
C LYS A 400 54.28 38.28 -57.04
N LEU A 401 53.68 39.46 -57.05
CA LEU A 401 52.80 39.93 -55.98
C LEU A 401 51.51 39.10 -55.90
N ALA A 402 50.98 38.63 -57.03
CA ALA A 402 49.87 37.68 -57.08
C ALA A 402 50.25 36.31 -56.48
N ILE A 403 51.42 35.77 -56.84
CA ILE A 403 51.94 34.50 -56.30
C ILE A 403 52.21 34.60 -54.80
N ASP A 404 52.82 35.69 -54.32
CA ASP A 404 53.08 35.89 -52.89
C ASP A 404 51.77 36.07 -52.10
N ASN A 405 50.76 36.74 -52.66
CA ASN A 405 49.41 36.81 -52.07
C ASN A 405 48.71 35.45 -52.02
N GLU A 406 48.71 34.69 -53.13
CA GLU A 406 48.12 33.34 -53.21
C GLU A 406 48.82 32.37 -52.24
N ARG A 407 50.14 32.49 -52.09
CA ARG A 407 50.93 31.73 -51.12
C ARG A 407 50.55 32.07 -49.68
N THR A 408 50.38 33.35 -49.34
CA THR A 408 49.91 33.73 -47.99
C THR A 408 48.46 33.29 -47.74
N LEU A 409 47.59 33.32 -48.74
CA LEU A 409 46.23 32.79 -48.65
C LEU A 409 46.26 31.27 -48.36
N LEU A 410 47.05 30.50 -49.12
CA LEU A 410 47.22 29.06 -48.91
C LEU A 410 47.86 28.72 -47.55
N GLN A 411 48.77 29.55 -47.04
CA GLN A 411 49.30 29.41 -45.68
C GLN A 411 48.20 29.62 -44.64
N SER A 412 47.42 30.70 -44.75
CA SER A 412 46.32 30.96 -43.80
C SER A 412 45.24 29.87 -43.82
N GLN A 413 44.93 29.31 -45.00
CA GLN A 413 44.05 28.16 -45.14
C GLN A 413 44.65 26.88 -44.53
N SER A 414 45.96 26.63 -44.69
CA SER A 414 46.63 25.49 -44.09
C SER A 414 46.68 25.58 -42.55
N GLU A 415 46.86 26.79 -42.00
CA GLU A 415 46.84 27.03 -40.55
C GLU A 415 45.43 26.88 -39.98
N ALA A 416 44.40 27.41 -40.66
CA ALA A 416 43.00 27.17 -40.29
C ALA A 416 42.63 25.68 -40.31
N LEU A 417 43.04 24.93 -41.35
CA LEU A 417 42.79 23.48 -41.42
C LEU A 417 43.49 22.73 -40.28
N ARG A 418 44.73 23.12 -39.91
CA ARG A 418 45.45 22.52 -38.77
C ARG A 418 44.75 22.79 -37.44
N HIS A 419 44.23 23.99 -37.24
CA HIS A 419 43.47 24.33 -36.03
C HIS A 419 42.18 23.48 -35.96
N GLN A 420 41.45 23.37 -37.07
CA GLN A 420 40.23 22.59 -37.17
C GLN A 420 40.45 21.08 -36.97
N VAL A 421 41.57 20.53 -37.44
CA VAL A 421 41.98 19.14 -37.16
C VAL A 421 42.36 18.96 -35.68
N ALA A 422 43.11 19.90 -35.09
CA ALA A 422 43.47 19.83 -33.67
C ALA A 422 42.24 19.93 -32.74
N GLU A 423 41.24 20.72 -33.10
CA GLU A 423 39.94 20.77 -32.42
C GLU A 423 39.18 19.45 -32.53
N GLN A 424 39.20 18.79 -33.69
CA GLN A 424 38.58 17.48 -33.87
C GLN A 424 39.32 16.36 -33.11
N ASP A 425 40.66 16.37 -33.09
CA ASP A 425 41.45 15.42 -32.28
C ASP A 425 41.20 15.62 -30.78
N ALA A 426 41.11 16.86 -30.31
CA ALA A 426 40.77 17.17 -28.92
C ALA A 426 39.35 16.71 -28.56
N HIS A 427 38.37 16.92 -29.45
CA HIS A 427 37.00 16.45 -29.24
C HIS A 427 36.91 14.92 -29.25
N ALA A 428 37.64 14.23 -30.15
CA ALA A 428 37.74 12.77 -30.19
C ALA A 428 38.37 12.20 -28.91
N GLN A 429 39.42 12.83 -28.37
CA GLN A 429 40.02 12.44 -27.09
C GLN A 429 39.05 12.62 -25.91
N THR A 430 38.23 13.67 -25.92
CA THR A 430 37.16 13.86 -24.92
C THR A 430 36.10 12.76 -25.01
N LEU A 431 35.61 12.45 -26.21
CA LEU A 431 34.62 11.39 -26.43
C LEU A 431 35.13 10.00 -26.02
N VAL A 432 36.40 9.68 -26.29
CA VAL A 432 37.03 8.43 -25.81
C VAL A 432 37.05 8.38 -24.28
N ARG A 433 37.38 9.49 -23.62
CA ARG A 433 37.44 9.58 -22.16
C ARG A 433 36.05 9.49 -21.51
N GLU A 434 35.03 10.07 -22.13
CA GLU A 434 33.63 9.89 -21.73
C GLU A 434 33.20 8.42 -21.90
N GLN A 435 33.61 7.76 -22.99
CA GLN A 435 33.33 6.33 -23.22
C GLN A 435 34.01 5.44 -22.17
N GLU A 436 35.25 5.74 -21.75
CA GLU A 436 35.94 5.02 -20.68
C GLU A 436 35.23 5.16 -19.32
N ILE A 437 34.72 6.35 -19.00
CA ILE A 437 33.93 6.61 -17.79
C ILE A 437 32.61 5.81 -17.82
N LEU A 438 31.85 5.91 -18.92
CA LEU A 438 30.58 5.19 -19.09
C LEU A 438 30.76 3.66 -19.05
N LEU A 439 31.89 3.13 -19.52
CA LEU A 439 32.23 1.71 -19.39
C LEU A 439 32.53 1.33 -17.93
N ALA A 440 33.24 2.17 -17.18
CA ALA A 440 33.50 1.94 -15.75
C ALA A 440 32.21 1.99 -14.92
N GLU A 441 31.32 2.95 -15.17
CA GLU A 441 30.00 3.07 -14.54
C GLU A 441 29.12 1.85 -14.84
N ARG A 442 29.07 1.40 -16.10
CA ARG A 442 28.37 0.16 -16.49
C ARG A 442 28.91 -1.06 -15.74
N ASP A 443 30.23 -1.18 -15.65
CA ASP A 443 30.89 -2.33 -15.01
C ASP A 443 30.84 -2.26 -13.48
N GLN A 444 30.52 -1.11 -12.89
CA GLN A 444 30.10 -0.98 -11.49
C GLN A 444 28.62 -1.40 -11.33
N ALA A 445 27.71 -0.87 -12.13
CA ALA A 445 26.28 -1.18 -12.07
C ALA A 445 25.99 -2.69 -12.27
N LEU A 446 26.80 -3.38 -13.09
CA LEU A 446 26.74 -4.84 -13.25
C LEU A 446 27.15 -5.61 -11.97
N ARG A 447 28.05 -5.08 -11.14
CA ARG A 447 28.43 -5.68 -9.85
C ARG A 447 27.35 -5.44 -8.80
N GLU A 448 26.81 -4.22 -8.75
CA GLU A 448 25.69 -3.87 -7.86
C GLU A 448 24.45 -4.71 -8.20
N SER A 449 24.16 -4.92 -9.48
CA SER A 449 23.09 -5.82 -9.95
C SER A 449 23.33 -7.28 -9.55
N ALA A 450 24.57 -7.77 -9.61
CA ALA A 450 24.91 -9.11 -9.14
C ALA A 450 24.74 -9.25 -7.61
N GLN A 451 25.23 -8.27 -6.83
CA GLN A 451 25.08 -8.25 -5.37
C GLN A 451 23.61 -8.17 -4.95
N ALA A 452 22.80 -7.36 -5.62
CA ALA A 452 21.36 -7.26 -5.38
C ALA A 452 20.63 -8.60 -5.68
N LYS A 453 21.10 -9.34 -6.69
CA LYS A 453 20.57 -10.67 -7.02
C LYS A 453 20.93 -11.71 -5.96
N ASP A 454 22.17 -11.72 -5.48
CA ASP A 454 22.61 -12.65 -4.44
C ASP A 454 21.91 -12.36 -3.10
N ALA A 455 21.73 -11.08 -2.73
CA ALA A 455 20.93 -10.68 -1.57
C ALA A 455 19.45 -11.06 -1.74
N GLY A 456 18.90 -10.93 -2.95
CA GLY A 456 17.54 -11.38 -3.27
C GLY A 456 17.35 -12.89 -3.11
N GLN A 457 18.37 -13.70 -3.41
CA GLN A 457 18.34 -15.14 -3.17
C GLN A 457 18.39 -15.46 -1.67
N GLN A 458 19.25 -14.78 -0.89
CA GLN A 458 19.32 -14.95 0.56
C GLN A 458 17.98 -14.64 1.26
N LEU A 459 17.29 -13.57 0.83
CA LEU A 459 15.95 -13.23 1.33
C LEU A 459 14.89 -14.28 0.96
N GLN A 460 14.98 -14.92 -0.21
CA GLN A 460 14.07 -16.03 -0.56
C GLN A 460 14.29 -17.26 0.33
N ASP A 461 15.56 -17.60 0.58
CA ASP A 461 15.94 -18.72 1.44
C ASP A 461 15.50 -18.49 2.90
N GLU A 462 15.59 -17.24 3.40
CA GLU A 462 15.10 -16.83 4.72
C GLU A 462 13.57 -16.83 4.81
N ILE A 463 12.86 -16.37 3.78
CA ILE A 463 11.39 -16.41 3.72
C ILE A 463 10.86 -17.85 3.81
N GLU A 464 11.49 -18.82 3.14
CA GLU A 464 11.04 -20.23 3.21
C GLU A 464 11.40 -20.90 4.55
N GLN A 465 12.47 -20.46 5.23
CA GLN A 465 12.74 -20.84 6.63
C GLN A 465 11.65 -20.30 7.58
N LEU A 466 11.31 -19.01 7.49
CA LEU A 466 10.24 -18.42 8.30
C LEU A 466 8.89 -19.09 8.02
N ARG A 467 8.61 -19.42 6.76
CA ARG A 467 7.40 -20.15 6.35
C ARG A 467 7.30 -21.54 6.96
N THR A 468 8.40 -22.29 6.97
CA THR A 468 8.44 -23.62 7.59
C THR A 468 8.34 -23.55 9.11
N GLU A 469 8.88 -22.50 9.76
CA GLU A 469 8.66 -22.28 11.19
C GLU A 469 7.20 -21.94 11.52
N ILE A 470 6.55 -21.06 10.74
CA ILE A 470 5.12 -20.73 10.89
C ILE A 470 4.25 -21.99 10.74
N GLN A 471 4.57 -22.87 9.79
CA GLN A 471 3.88 -24.14 9.61
C GLN A 471 4.00 -25.05 10.84
N GLN A 472 5.20 -25.13 11.45
CA GLN A 472 5.42 -25.88 12.69
C GLN A 472 4.64 -25.27 13.88
N ARG A 473 4.72 -23.96 14.08
CA ARG A 473 4.00 -23.25 15.16
C ARG A 473 2.48 -23.42 15.04
N THR A 474 1.94 -23.33 13.82
CA THR A 474 0.51 -23.57 13.53
C THR A 474 0.10 -25.00 13.88
N THR A 475 0.93 -25.99 13.56
CA THR A 475 0.69 -27.41 13.91
C THR A 475 0.71 -27.63 15.43
N GLN A 476 1.61 -26.96 16.15
CA GLN A 476 1.66 -26.99 17.61
C GLN A 476 0.42 -26.33 18.24
N ALA A 477 -0.03 -25.18 17.73
CA ALA A 477 -1.24 -24.50 18.20
C ALA A 477 -2.48 -25.40 18.09
N SER A 478 -2.72 -26.01 16.93
CA SER A 478 -3.85 -26.94 16.74
C SER A 478 -3.77 -28.16 17.68
N THR A 479 -2.55 -28.65 17.96
CA THR A 479 -2.34 -29.74 18.93
C THR A 479 -2.69 -29.31 20.38
N LEU A 480 -2.49 -28.04 20.73
CA LEU A 480 -2.88 -27.48 22.03
C LEU A 480 -4.38 -27.24 22.12
N GLU A 481 -5.02 -26.76 21.05
CA GLU A 481 -6.48 -26.60 20.97
C GLU A 481 -7.22 -27.94 21.16
N GLN A 482 -6.75 -29.00 20.50
CA GLN A 482 -7.29 -30.36 20.67
C GLN A 482 -7.15 -30.87 22.12
N ARG A 483 -6.04 -30.54 22.81
CA ARG A 483 -5.84 -30.87 24.23
C ARG A 483 -6.77 -30.05 25.15
N LEU A 484 -7.02 -28.79 24.82
CA LEU A 484 -7.95 -27.93 25.56
C LEU A 484 -9.38 -28.46 25.45
N ALA A 485 -9.84 -28.76 24.23
CA ALA A 485 -11.16 -29.37 23.96
C ALA A 485 -11.34 -30.71 24.70
N ALA A 486 -10.28 -31.55 24.75
CA ALA A 486 -10.30 -32.80 25.51
C ALA A 486 -10.39 -32.61 27.04
N ALA A 487 -10.00 -31.45 27.58
CA ALA A 487 -10.07 -31.14 29.00
C ALA A 487 -11.43 -30.53 29.42
N GLU A 488 -12.18 -29.90 28.50
CA GLU A 488 -13.51 -29.35 28.78
C GLU A 488 -14.52 -30.32 29.42
N PRO A 489 -14.69 -31.59 28.98
CA PRO A 489 -15.63 -32.51 29.64
C PRO A 489 -15.22 -32.81 31.09
N GLN A 490 -13.91 -32.89 31.39
CA GLN A 490 -13.42 -33.08 32.75
C GLN A 490 -13.72 -31.85 33.62
N ARG A 491 -13.56 -30.65 33.06
CA ARG A 491 -13.94 -29.38 33.72
C ARG A 491 -15.43 -29.33 34.04
N HIS A 492 -16.30 -29.72 33.09
CA HIS A 492 -17.75 -29.77 33.32
C HIS A 492 -18.14 -30.82 34.38
N GLN A 493 -17.51 -32.00 34.38
CA GLN A 493 -17.71 -33.02 35.41
C GLN A 493 -17.33 -32.50 36.81
N ALA A 494 -16.17 -31.84 36.94
CA ALA A 494 -15.74 -31.25 38.21
C ALA A 494 -16.68 -30.14 38.70
N VAL A 495 -17.20 -29.29 37.80
CA VAL A 495 -18.19 -28.26 38.15
C VAL A 495 -19.51 -28.89 38.64
N SER A 496 -19.99 -29.98 38.03
CA SER A 496 -21.18 -30.69 38.51
C SER A 496 -20.96 -31.24 39.92
N GLN A 497 -19.81 -31.90 40.17
CA GLN A 497 -19.48 -32.44 41.50
C GLN A 497 -19.47 -31.35 42.58
N VAL A 498 -18.92 -30.16 42.29
CA VAL A 498 -18.96 -29.02 43.21
C VAL A 498 -20.38 -28.51 43.44
N GLN A 499 -21.22 -28.43 42.41
CA GLN A 499 -22.63 -28.04 42.57
C GLN A 499 -23.43 -29.03 43.42
N ASP A 500 -23.20 -30.34 43.26
CA ASP A 500 -23.90 -31.37 44.03
C ASP A 500 -23.43 -31.41 45.51
N LEU A 501 -22.14 -31.20 45.77
CA LEU A 501 -21.62 -30.98 47.12
C LEU A 501 -22.23 -29.73 47.78
N LEU A 502 -22.40 -28.64 47.04
CA LEU A 502 -23.04 -27.42 47.55
C LEU A 502 -24.52 -27.67 47.91
N LYS A 503 -25.29 -28.34 47.05
CA LYS A 503 -26.69 -28.75 47.35
C LYS A 503 -26.76 -29.56 48.64
N HIS A 504 -25.93 -30.59 48.77
CA HIS A 504 -25.92 -31.44 49.95
C HIS A 504 -25.52 -30.69 51.24
N SER A 505 -24.58 -29.73 51.14
CA SER A 505 -24.22 -28.87 52.27
C SER A 505 -25.38 -27.98 52.75
N ALA A 506 -26.20 -27.48 51.83
CA ALA A 506 -27.38 -26.67 52.15
C ALA A 506 -28.50 -27.52 52.78
N GLU A 507 -28.68 -28.76 52.32
CA GLU A 507 -29.63 -29.72 52.89
C GLU A 507 -29.26 -30.09 54.33
N LEU A 508 -27.97 -30.38 54.59
CA LEU A 508 -27.44 -30.62 55.94
C LEU A 508 -27.62 -29.41 56.87
N GLN A 509 -27.44 -28.17 56.37
CA GLN A 509 -27.77 -26.96 57.13
C GLN A 509 -29.26 -26.82 57.44
N GLY A 510 -30.14 -27.29 56.55
CA GLY A 510 -31.59 -27.37 56.78
C GLY A 510 -31.93 -28.33 57.92
N GLN A 511 -31.38 -29.54 57.88
CA GLN A 511 -31.54 -30.56 58.94
C GLN A 511 -31.00 -30.07 60.30
N LEU A 512 -29.85 -29.37 60.30
CA LEU A 512 -29.28 -28.77 61.51
C LEU A 512 -30.22 -27.70 62.11
N LYS A 513 -30.79 -26.81 61.28
CA LYS A 513 -31.78 -25.83 61.76
C LYS A 513 -33.05 -26.49 62.29
N GLN A 514 -33.55 -27.54 61.63
CA GLN A 514 -34.75 -28.25 62.07
C GLN A 514 -34.55 -28.94 63.43
N SER A 515 -33.41 -29.60 63.62
CA SER A 515 -33.06 -30.21 64.92
C SER A 515 -32.81 -29.18 66.03
N GLN A 516 -32.27 -27.99 65.71
CA GLN A 516 -32.18 -26.88 66.65
C GLN A 516 -33.56 -26.37 67.09
N VAL A 517 -34.51 -26.21 66.17
CA VAL A 517 -35.90 -25.81 66.50
C VAL A 517 -36.55 -26.86 67.40
N GLN A 518 -36.46 -28.14 67.05
CA GLN A 518 -36.97 -29.25 67.87
C GLN A 518 -36.35 -29.27 69.27
N LEU A 519 -35.06 -28.96 69.41
CA LEU A 519 -34.40 -28.84 70.70
C LEU A 519 -34.98 -27.67 71.53
N THR A 520 -35.22 -26.51 70.91
CA THR A 520 -35.83 -25.35 71.60
C THR A 520 -37.29 -25.60 72.01
N GLU A 521 -38.06 -26.32 71.20
CA GLU A 521 -39.44 -26.73 71.56
C GLU A 521 -39.43 -27.76 72.71
N ALA A 522 -38.49 -28.72 72.69
CA ALA A 522 -38.31 -29.68 73.78
C ALA A 522 -37.87 -29.01 75.10
N LEU A 523 -37.03 -27.96 75.03
CA LEU A 523 -36.64 -27.16 76.20
C LEU A 523 -37.82 -26.34 76.73
N ALA A 524 -38.54 -25.61 75.87
CA ALA A 524 -39.70 -24.81 76.28
C ALA A 524 -40.84 -25.66 76.87
N THR A 525 -41.07 -26.87 76.34
CA THR A 525 -42.05 -27.82 76.93
C THR A 525 -41.56 -28.42 78.25
N ALA A 526 -40.26 -28.66 78.42
CA ALA A 526 -39.68 -29.05 79.71
C ALA A 526 -39.82 -27.93 80.77
N GLU A 527 -39.60 -26.67 80.40
CA GLU A 527 -39.82 -25.51 81.28
C GLU A 527 -41.29 -25.35 81.68
N GLN A 528 -42.23 -25.52 80.75
CA GLN A 528 -43.66 -25.53 81.06
C GLN A 528 -44.04 -26.66 82.02
N LEU A 529 -43.48 -27.85 81.85
CA LEU A 529 -43.69 -28.97 82.78
C LEU A 529 -43.07 -28.69 84.16
N ALA A 530 -41.90 -28.04 84.23
CA ALA A 530 -41.31 -27.61 85.49
C ALA A 530 -42.24 -26.62 86.22
N LEU A 531 -42.68 -25.55 85.55
CA LEU A 531 -43.63 -24.57 86.11
C LEU A 531 -44.96 -25.22 86.55
N GLN A 532 -45.47 -26.19 85.79
CA GLN A 532 -46.64 -26.96 86.19
C GLN A 532 -46.38 -27.78 87.46
N THR A 533 -45.24 -28.47 87.57
CA THR A 533 -44.89 -29.21 88.79
C THR A 533 -44.72 -28.30 90.01
N GLU A 534 -44.16 -27.09 89.88
CA GLU A 534 -44.13 -26.10 90.95
C GLU A 534 -45.54 -25.64 91.38
N THR A 535 -46.41 -25.28 90.45
CA THR A 535 -47.80 -24.88 90.79
C THR A 535 -48.61 -26.03 91.38
N HIS A 536 -48.34 -27.28 90.99
CA HIS A 536 -48.88 -28.47 91.65
C HIS A 536 -48.30 -28.65 93.06
N HIS A 537 -47.02 -28.39 93.28
CA HIS A 537 -46.39 -28.46 94.59
C HIS A 537 -46.97 -27.40 95.55
N ALA A 538 -47.11 -26.16 95.09
CA ALA A 538 -47.74 -25.07 95.83
C ALA A 538 -49.22 -25.39 96.18
N ARG A 539 -49.98 -26.01 95.26
CA ARG A 539 -51.34 -26.50 95.53
C ARG A 539 -51.36 -27.61 96.60
N VAL A 540 -50.42 -28.54 96.58
CA VAL A 540 -50.27 -29.58 97.61
C VAL A 540 -49.91 -28.96 98.97
N GLN A 541 -48.99 -28.00 98.99
CA GLN A 541 -48.58 -27.29 100.20
C GLN A 541 -49.73 -26.48 100.81
N ALA A 542 -50.51 -25.77 99.98
CA ALA A 542 -51.72 -25.06 100.39
C ALA A 542 -52.80 -25.99 100.98
N LEU A 543 -52.99 -27.17 100.39
CA LEU A 543 -53.88 -28.22 100.92
C LEU A 543 -53.40 -28.75 102.29
N LEU A 544 -52.08 -28.95 102.46
CA LEU A 544 -51.48 -29.39 103.72
C LEU A 544 -51.55 -28.34 104.83
N SER A 545 -51.50 -27.04 104.49
CA SER A 545 -51.72 -25.94 105.45
C SER A 545 -53.20 -25.66 105.76
N SER A 546 -54.15 -26.27 105.04
CA SER A 546 -55.57 -26.08 105.30
C SER A 546 -56.05 -26.88 106.52
N THR A 547 -56.93 -26.30 107.34
CA THR A 547 -57.44 -26.90 108.58
C THR A 547 -58.22 -28.21 108.36
N SER A 548 -58.71 -28.44 107.14
CA SER A 548 -59.41 -29.67 106.71
C SER A 548 -58.52 -30.93 106.69
N TRP A 549 -57.19 -30.78 106.63
CA TRP A 549 -56.24 -31.90 106.53
C TRP A 549 -56.39 -32.94 107.65
N ARG A 550 -56.61 -32.49 108.90
CA ARG A 550 -56.58 -33.34 110.12
C ARG A 550 -57.72 -34.38 110.20
N ILE A 551 -58.76 -34.28 109.37
CA ILE A 551 -59.90 -35.21 109.37
C ILE A 551 -59.73 -36.34 108.32
N SER A 552 -58.90 -36.14 107.30
CA SER A 552 -58.77 -37.08 106.16
C SER A 552 -57.64 -38.12 106.28
N SER A 553 -56.74 -37.98 107.26
CA SER A 553 -55.57 -38.85 107.42
C SER A 553 -55.88 -40.35 107.68
N PRO A 554 -56.85 -40.78 108.52
CA PRO A 554 -57.05 -42.20 108.79
C PRO A 554 -57.56 -42.98 107.56
N LEU A 555 -58.35 -42.34 106.69
CA LEU A 555 -58.86 -42.95 105.47
C LEU A 555 -57.78 -43.18 104.40
N ARG A 556 -56.66 -42.43 104.44
CA ARG A 556 -55.53 -42.65 103.51
C ARG A 556 -54.65 -43.84 103.90
N GLY A 557 -54.62 -44.24 105.17
CA GLY A 557 -53.95 -45.48 105.58
C GLY A 557 -54.53 -46.73 104.90
N VAL A 558 -55.85 -46.77 104.74
CA VAL A 558 -56.58 -47.86 104.06
C VAL A 558 -56.18 -47.98 102.58
N SER A 559 -55.95 -46.86 101.88
CA SER A 559 -55.55 -46.89 100.47
C SER A 559 -54.10 -47.34 100.26
N ILE A 560 -53.21 -47.10 101.23
CA ILE A 560 -51.82 -47.60 101.22
C ILE A 560 -51.81 -49.11 101.45
N ALA A 561 -52.59 -49.63 102.41
CA ALA A 561 -52.73 -51.07 102.64
C ALA A 561 -53.28 -51.80 101.40
N ALA A 562 -54.29 -51.24 100.74
CA ALA A 562 -54.83 -51.80 99.49
C ALA A 562 -53.78 -51.84 98.36
N ARG A 563 -52.96 -50.79 98.23
CA ARG A 563 -51.90 -50.71 97.21
C ARG A 563 -50.75 -51.69 97.51
N TRP A 564 -50.44 -51.95 98.78
CA TRP A 564 -49.47 -52.97 99.19
C TRP A 564 -49.94 -54.39 98.84
N VAL A 565 -51.20 -54.73 99.14
CA VAL A 565 -51.80 -56.03 98.79
C VAL A 565 -51.80 -56.27 97.28
N LEU A 566 -52.03 -55.24 96.47
CA LEU A 566 -51.98 -55.31 95.00
C LEU A 566 -50.56 -55.44 94.41
N SER A 567 -49.51 -55.24 95.22
CA SER A 567 -48.10 -55.37 94.80
C SER A 567 -47.51 -56.78 95.02
N LEU A 568 -48.23 -57.67 95.70
CA LEU A 568 -47.77 -59.03 95.99
C LEU A 568 -47.79 -59.92 94.72
N PRO A 569 -46.75 -60.73 94.46
CA PRO A 569 -46.72 -61.61 93.29
C PRO A 569 -47.91 -62.55 93.20
N VAL A 570 -48.52 -62.65 92.02
CA VAL A 570 -49.75 -63.43 91.75
C VAL A 570 -49.67 -64.90 92.19
N ARG A 571 -48.46 -65.48 92.30
CA ARG A 571 -48.23 -66.84 92.81
C ARG A 571 -48.58 -66.97 94.31
N LEU A 572 -48.25 -65.97 95.14
CA LEU A 572 -48.61 -65.91 96.56
C LEU A 572 -50.12 -65.66 96.74
N LEU A 573 -50.68 -64.73 95.98
CA LEU A 573 -52.12 -64.44 95.99
C LEU A 573 -52.95 -65.68 95.62
N LYS A 574 -52.51 -66.45 94.60
CA LYS A 574 -53.13 -67.72 94.19
C LYS A 574 -52.93 -68.86 95.18
N ALA A 575 -51.95 -68.79 96.08
CA ALA A 575 -51.80 -69.76 97.17
C ALA A 575 -52.79 -69.46 98.32
N MET A 576 -52.84 -68.20 98.78
CA MET A 576 -53.70 -67.78 99.90
C MET A 576 -55.20 -67.86 99.59
N PHE A 577 -55.64 -67.43 98.41
CA PHE A 577 -57.07 -67.41 98.07
C PHE A 577 -57.64 -68.75 97.59
N ARG A 578 -56.77 -69.75 97.28
CA ARG A 578 -57.20 -71.06 96.74
C ARG A 578 -58.21 -71.80 97.63
N PRO A 579 -57.96 -72.03 98.94
CA PRO A 579 -58.92 -72.71 99.80
C PRO A 579 -60.17 -71.85 100.09
N LEU A 580 -60.01 -70.54 100.19
CA LEU A 580 -61.07 -69.59 100.55
C LEU A 580 -62.19 -69.56 99.49
N VAL A 581 -61.82 -69.51 98.21
CA VAL A 581 -62.80 -69.44 97.10
C VAL A 581 -63.54 -70.77 96.92
N SER A 582 -62.88 -71.93 97.13
CA SER A 582 -63.57 -73.22 97.13
C SER A 582 -64.59 -73.36 98.25
N GLY A 583 -64.26 -72.92 99.48
CA GLY A 583 -65.20 -72.95 100.60
C GLY A 583 -66.42 -72.04 100.37
N LEU A 584 -66.19 -70.83 99.84
CA LEU A 584 -67.28 -69.89 99.54
C LEU A 584 -68.20 -70.36 98.40
N MET A 585 -67.67 -70.98 97.33
CA MET A 585 -68.54 -71.52 96.28
C MET A 585 -69.37 -72.72 96.74
N ALA A 586 -68.81 -73.63 97.55
CA ALA A 586 -69.58 -74.72 98.15
C ALA A 586 -70.70 -74.21 99.08
N GLY A 587 -70.43 -73.19 99.89
CA GLY A 587 -71.41 -72.56 100.78
C GLY A 587 -72.52 -71.75 100.09
N VAL A 588 -72.32 -71.34 98.83
CA VAL A 588 -73.31 -70.61 98.03
C VAL A 588 -74.17 -71.55 97.18
N LEU A 589 -73.58 -72.64 96.65
CA LEU A 589 -74.33 -73.65 95.90
C LEU A 589 -75.27 -74.49 96.79
N SER A 590 -74.92 -74.67 98.07
CA SER A 590 -75.76 -75.38 99.05
C SER A 590 -76.97 -74.57 99.58
N ARG A 591 -77.29 -73.40 99.01
CA ARG A 591 -78.40 -72.52 99.47
C ARG A 591 -79.30 -72.05 98.30
N PRO A 592 -80.39 -72.78 97.97
CA PRO A 592 -81.17 -72.56 96.74
C PRO A 592 -81.70 -71.13 96.52
N ALA A 593 -82.19 -70.47 97.57
CA ALA A 593 -82.77 -69.13 97.48
C ALA A 593 -81.75 -68.02 97.12
N LEU A 594 -80.48 -68.21 97.47
CA LEU A 594 -79.40 -67.29 97.10
C LEU A 594 -79.00 -67.47 95.63
N SER A 595 -78.81 -68.72 95.20
CA SER A 595 -78.52 -69.07 93.80
C SER A 595 -79.50 -68.41 92.83
N GLN A 596 -80.81 -68.54 93.06
CA GLN A 596 -81.85 -67.98 92.17
C GLN A 596 -81.95 -66.45 92.16
N ARG A 597 -81.37 -65.75 93.15
CA ARG A 597 -81.24 -64.28 93.14
C ARG A 597 -79.96 -63.83 92.45
N LEU A 598 -78.83 -64.46 92.75
CA LEU A 598 -77.54 -64.17 92.10
C LEU A 598 -77.60 -64.42 90.58
N ASN A 599 -78.19 -65.54 90.16
CA ASN A 599 -78.25 -65.92 88.74
C ASN A 599 -79.12 -64.95 87.91
N ARG A 600 -80.14 -64.32 88.53
CA ARG A 600 -80.92 -63.24 87.88
C ARG A 600 -80.12 -61.95 87.70
N LEU A 601 -79.23 -61.60 88.64
CA LEU A 601 -78.32 -60.46 88.49
C LEU A 601 -77.17 -60.76 87.50
N LEU A 602 -76.62 -61.97 87.52
CA LEU A 602 -75.57 -62.40 86.60
C LEU A 602 -76.02 -62.45 85.14
N LYS A 603 -77.30 -62.70 84.86
CA LYS A 603 -77.87 -62.61 83.50
C LYS A 603 -77.90 -61.19 82.90
N ARG A 604 -77.73 -60.11 83.68
CA ARG A 604 -77.44 -58.77 83.14
C ARG A 604 -75.98 -58.62 82.65
N PHE A 605 -75.08 -59.45 83.16
CA PHE A 605 -73.65 -59.63 82.85
C PHE A 605 -73.30 -60.66 81.76
N PRO A 606 -73.76 -60.62 80.50
CA PRO A 606 -73.62 -61.77 79.58
C PRO A 606 -72.18 -62.31 79.41
N ARG A 607 -71.18 -61.43 79.25
CA ARG A 607 -69.76 -61.85 79.18
C ARG A 607 -69.25 -62.50 80.48
N LEU A 608 -69.71 -62.01 81.64
CA LEU A 608 -69.31 -62.54 82.96
C LEU A 608 -70.00 -63.88 83.25
N HIS A 609 -71.28 -64.01 82.88
CA HIS A 609 -72.03 -65.26 82.96
C HIS A 609 -71.43 -66.34 82.02
N ALA A 610 -70.98 -65.95 80.82
CA ALA A 610 -70.28 -66.86 79.91
C ALA A 610 -68.98 -67.37 80.53
N HIS A 611 -68.14 -66.48 81.07
CA HIS A 611 -66.88 -66.85 81.74
C HIS A 611 -67.08 -67.75 82.97
N LEU A 612 -68.06 -67.44 83.83
CA LEU A 612 -68.35 -68.27 85.01
C LEU A 612 -68.98 -69.62 84.64
N ARG A 613 -69.76 -69.69 83.55
CA ARG A 613 -70.28 -70.97 83.02
C ARG A 613 -69.15 -71.82 82.41
N ALA A 614 -68.23 -71.20 81.65
CA ALA A 614 -67.06 -71.89 81.13
C ALA A 614 -66.17 -72.44 82.26
N PHE A 615 -65.94 -71.66 83.33
CA PHE A 615 -65.18 -72.09 84.51
C PHE A 615 -65.85 -73.25 85.28
N ALA A 616 -67.19 -73.37 85.23
CA ALA A 616 -67.92 -74.49 85.80
C ALA A 616 -67.90 -75.75 84.90
N ILE A 617 -67.96 -75.58 83.58
CA ILE A 617 -67.89 -76.68 82.61
C ILE A 617 -66.48 -77.30 82.56
N HIS A 618 -65.44 -76.46 82.58
CA HIS A 618 -64.03 -76.89 82.60
C HIS A 618 -63.59 -77.57 83.92
N ARG A 619 -64.55 -77.97 84.76
CA ARG A 619 -64.34 -78.60 86.06
C ARG A 619 -65.35 -79.72 86.37
N GLU A 620 -65.89 -80.34 85.31
CA GLU A 620 -66.70 -81.57 85.33
C GLU A 620 -68.04 -81.50 86.09
N PHE A 621 -68.79 -80.40 85.94
CA PHE A 621 -70.11 -80.24 86.60
C PHE A 621 -71.36 -80.35 85.70
N LEU A 622 -71.27 -80.28 84.36
CA LEU A 622 -72.39 -80.56 83.42
C LEU A 622 -71.87 -80.99 82.04
N GLN A 623 -72.67 -81.79 81.32
CA GLN A 623 -72.31 -82.51 80.08
C GLN A 623 -72.91 -81.87 78.79
N GLU A 624 -72.62 -82.50 77.64
CA GLU A 624 -72.72 -82.06 76.24
C GLU A 624 -74.14 -81.73 75.70
N SER A 625 -74.22 -80.84 74.68
CA SER A 625 -74.72 -81.19 73.31
C SER A 625 -74.90 -80.00 72.34
N ILE A 626 -74.29 -80.13 71.16
CA ILE A 626 -74.80 -79.94 69.78
C ILE A 626 -75.92 -78.89 69.53
N PHE A 627 -75.65 -77.86 68.71
CA PHE A 627 -76.16 -77.72 67.32
C PHE A 627 -75.52 -76.52 66.57
N ALA A 628 -75.59 -76.53 65.24
CA ALA A 628 -75.06 -75.52 64.33
C ALA A 628 -76.07 -75.20 63.22
N GLU A 629 -76.03 -74.00 62.66
CA GLU A 629 -76.50 -73.69 61.30
C GLU A 629 -75.86 -72.37 60.77
N SER A 630 -76.16 -72.00 59.53
CA SER A 630 -75.27 -71.23 58.62
C SER A 630 -76.00 -70.13 57.81
N VAL A 631 -75.45 -69.71 56.64
CA VAL A 631 -76.07 -68.86 55.58
C VAL A 631 -76.09 -67.33 55.82
N GLU A 632 -75.80 -66.41 54.88
CA GLU A 632 -74.96 -66.44 53.66
C GLU A 632 -74.46 -65.02 53.24
N ILE A 633 -73.38 -65.05 52.45
CA ILE A 633 -72.82 -64.17 51.40
C ILE A 633 -73.62 -62.93 50.91
N ALA A 634 -72.91 -61.81 50.69
CA ALA A 634 -73.09 -60.88 49.55
C ALA A 634 -71.78 -60.06 49.31
N ASP A 635 -71.37 -59.88 48.05
CA ASP A 635 -70.05 -59.35 47.66
C ASP A 635 -70.01 -57.83 47.36
N THR A 636 -68.83 -57.18 47.53
CA THR A 636 -67.99 -56.68 46.40
C THR A 636 -66.73 -55.93 46.83
N GLU A 637 -65.59 -56.39 46.28
CA GLU A 637 -64.34 -55.69 45.88
C GLU A 637 -63.64 -54.65 46.79
N ALA A 638 -62.44 -55.04 47.24
CA ALA A 638 -61.26 -54.19 47.49
C ALA A 638 -60.27 -54.36 46.30
N GLY A 639 -59.17 -53.62 46.11
CA GLY A 639 -58.54 -52.53 46.87
C GLY A 639 -57.00 -52.67 46.90
N ALA A 640 -56.27 -51.56 46.70
CA ALA A 640 -54.79 -51.48 46.58
C ALA A 640 -54.18 -52.23 45.36
N PRO A 641 -52.88 -52.00 45.03
CA PRO A 641 -51.79 -52.67 45.74
C PRO A 641 -50.59 -51.76 46.09
N GLU A 642 -49.56 -52.36 46.71
CA GLU A 642 -48.33 -51.73 47.22
C GLU A 642 -47.08 -52.53 46.76
N ALA A 643 -45.93 -51.84 46.68
CA ALA A 643 -44.55 -52.36 46.81
C ALA A 643 -43.90 -53.31 45.75
N ALA A 644 -42.68 -52.90 45.36
CA ALA A 644 -41.41 -53.67 45.41
C ALA A 644 -40.94 -54.63 44.27
N LEU A 645 -39.71 -54.33 43.79
CA LEU A 645 -38.61 -55.23 43.33
C LEU A 645 -38.84 -56.17 42.10
N ALA A 646 -37.84 -56.54 41.28
CA ALA A 646 -36.44 -56.07 41.09
C ALA A 646 -35.77 -56.64 39.82
N THR A 647 -34.66 -56.00 39.39
CA THR A 647 -33.48 -56.55 38.66
C THR A 647 -33.56 -57.05 37.21
N LYS A 648 -32.38 -56.97 36.55
CA LYS A 648 -31.95 -57.52 35.25
C LYS A 648 -32.51 -56.85 33.97
N VAL A 649 -31.84 -56.88 32.82
CA VAL A 649 -30.40 -56.81 32.40
C VAL A 649 -30.43 -56.94 30.86
N GLU A 650 -29.63 -56.14 30.13
CA GLU A 650 -29.24 -56.27 28.71
C GLU A 650 -30.32 -56.65 27.66
N THR A 651 -30.42 -55.93 26.55
CA THR A 651 -29.59 -56.28 25.37
C THR A 651 -29.61 -55.18 24.31
N VAL A 652 -28.54 -55.14 23.52
CA VAL A 652 -28.45 -54.38 22.26
C VAL A 652 -28.66 -55.32 21.07
N PRO A 653 -29.38 -54.88 20.04
CA PRO A 653 -29.01 -55.21 18.66
C PRO A 653 -28.79 -53.94 17.81
N VAL A 654 -28.03 -54.10 16.73
CA VAL A 654 -27.57 -53.02 15.83
C VAL A 654 -28.07 -53.28 14.40
N ASN A 655 -28.24 -52.18 13.64
CA ASN A 655 -28.38 -52.11 12.17
C ASN A 655 -29.70 -52.58 11.52
N PRO A 656 -29.95 -52.21 10.24
CA PRO A 656 -29.25 -51.21 9.41
C PRO A 656 -30.16 -50.17 8.70
N GLY A 657 -29.56 -49.01 8.38
CA GLY A 657 -29.70 -48.35 7.07
C GLY A 657 -30.99 -47.59 6.71
N GLN A 658 -30.84 -46.29 6.49
CA GLN A 658 -31.24 -45.69 5.20
C GLN A 658 -30.37 -44.46 4.88
N GLU A 659 -30.29 -44.11 3.60
CA GLU A 659 -29.24 -43.25 3.04
C GLU A 659 -29.68 -41.78 2.94
N ALA A 660 -28.72 -40.86 3.09
CA ALA A 660 -28.82 -39.48 2.63
C ALA A 660 -27.58 -39.15 1.78
N VAL A 661 -27.78 -38.51 0.63
CA VAL A 661 -26.80 -38.50 -0.47
C VAL A 661 -25.70 -37.45 -0.27
N ALA A 662 -24.49 -37.78 -0.72
CA ALA A 662 -23.29 -36.96 -0.57
C ALA A 662 -23.28 -35.68 -1.41
N GLY A 663 -22.55 -34.67 -0.92
CA GLY A 663 -22.07 -33.52 -1.69
C GLY A 663 -20.58 -33.30 -1.40
N GLU A 664 -19.74 -33.46 -2.41
CA GLU A 664 -18.28 -33.30 -2.29
C GLU A 664 -17.87 -31.81 -2.23
N PRO A 665 -16.94 -31.41 -1.35
CA PRO A 665 -16.17 -30.19 -1.55
C PRO A 665 -15.14 -30.44 -2.67
N ARG A 666 -15.49 -30.12 -3.91
CA ARG A 666 -14.57 -30.27 -5.05
C ARG A 666 -13.37 -29.32 -4.94
N LEU A 667 -12.20 -29.85 -5.27
CA LEU A 667 -10.99 -29.06 -5.48
C LEU A 667 -11.23 -28.04 -6.61
N HIS A 668 -11.18 -26.73 -6.29
CA HIS A 668 -11.09 -25.71 -7.31
C HIS A 668 -9.65 -25.60 -7.81
N GLY A 669 -9.40 -26.12 -9.00
CA GLY A 669 -8.13 -25.97 -9.70
C GLY A 669 -7.88 -24.54 -10.17
N SER A 670 -6.61 -24.23 -10.42
CA SER A 670 -6.16 -22.97 -11.01
C SER A 670 -6.79 -22.72 -12.39
N GLY A 671 -7.47 -21.59 -12.55
CA GLY A 671 -7.90 -21.06 -13.84
C GLY A 671 -7.63 -19.56 -13.89
N GLY A 672 -6.62 -19.15 -14.65
CA GLY A 672 -6.27 -17.74 -14.82
C GLY A 672 -7.33 -16.98 -15.62
N ILE A 673 -7.40 -15.67 -15.42
CA ILE A 673 -8.16 -14.78 -16.30
C ILE A 673 -7.32 -14.59 -17.58
N ASP A 674 -7.85 -14.99 -18.73
CA ASP A 674 -7.28 -14.58 -20.02
C ASP A 674 -7.68 -13.12 -20.28
N PHE A 675 -6.68 -12.26 -20.46
CA PHE A 675 -6.88 -10.82 -20.64
C PHE A 675 -7.18 -10.42 -22.09
N ASN A 676 -7.05 -11.33 -23.07
CA ASN A 676 -7.19 -10.96 -24.50
C ASN A 676 -8.64 -10.78 -24.99
N ASP A 677 -9.62 -11.46 -24.37
CA ASP A 677 -10.98 -11.54 -24.94
C ASP A 677 -11.91 -10.38 -24.51
N ALA A 678 -11.45 -9.51 -23.60
CA ALA A 678 -12.25 -8.43 -22.98
C ALA A 678 -12.29 -7.11 -23.80
N SER A 679 -12.32 -7.19 -25.14
CA SER A 679 -12.13 -6.02 -26.01
C SER A 679 -13.32 -5.05 -26.15
N ASN A 680 -14.52 -5.36 -25.63
CA ASN A 680 -15.71 -4.52 -25.86
C ASN A 680 -16.84 -4.57 -24.80
N MET A 681 -16.62 -5.08 -23.59
CA MET A 681 -17.65 -5.08 -22.53
C MET A 681 -17.06 -4.73 -21.17
N ARG A 682 -17.81 -3.99 -20.33
CA ARG A 682 -17.27 -3.43 -19.08
C ARG A 682 -17.05 -4.55 -18.06
N LEU A 683 -15.84 -4.60 -17.49
CA LEU A 683 -15.42 -5.58 -16.47
C LEU A 683 -16.38 -5.67 -15.27
N PHE A 684 -17.09 -4.59 -14.96
CA PHE A 684 -18.07 -4.52 -13.87
C PHE A 684 -19.32 -5.37 -14.13
N ASP A 685 -19.82 -5.40 -15.37
CA ASP A 685 -21.07 -6.10 -15.71
C ASP A 685 -20.87 -7.64 -15.61
N ALA A 686 -19.73 -8.13 -16.10
CA ALA A 686 -19.32 -9.54 -15.98
C ALA A 686 -19.08 -9.98 -14.51
N TYR A 687 -18.75 -9.04 -13.61
CA TYR A 687 -18.62 -9.31 -12.18
C TYR A 687 -19.99 -9.44 -11.49
N VAL A 688 -20.96 -8.62 -11.90
CA VAL A 688 -22.34 -8.65 -11.36
C VAL A 688 -23.10 -9.89 -11.82
N GLU A 689 -23.01 -10.26 -13.10
CA GLU A 689 -23.73 -11.41 -13.66
C GLU A 689 -23.29 -12.75 -13.05
N LYS A 690 -22.02 -12.87 -12.66
CA LYS A 690 -21.42 -14.13 -12.18
C LYS A 690 -21.54 -14.39 -10.68
N ASN A 691 -21.88 -13.36 -9.88
CA ASN A 691 -21.93 -13.41 -8.41
C ASN A 691 -23.34 -13.09 -7.85
N GLY A 692 -24.39 -13.50 -8.57
CA GLY A 692 -25.76 -13.01 -8.38
C GLY A 692 -26.32 -13.10 -6.95
N GLY A 693 -26.72 -11.95 -6.39
CA GLY A 693 -27.41 -11.84 -5.11
C GLY A 693 -28.30 -10.59 -5.07
N ALA A 694 -29.58 -10.75 -4.73
CA ALA A 694 -30.62 -9.73 -4.92
C ALA A 694 -30.38 -8.39 -4.17
N ALA A 695 -29.51 -8.36 -3.16
CA ALA A 695 -29.15 -7.14 -2.44
C ALA A 695 -28.43 -6.09 -3.33
N HIS A 696 -27.64 -6.52 -4.31
CA HIS A 696 -26.85 -5.59 -5.13
C HIS A 696 -27.66 -4.90 -6.24
N ALA A 697 -28.76 -5.53 -6.70
CA ALA A 697 -29.64 -4.95 -7.73
C ALA A 697 -30.31 -3.64 -7.25
N VAL A 698 -30.65 -3.55 -5.96
CA VAL A 698 -31.26 -2.36 -5.35
C VAL A 698 -30.28 -1.17 -5.33
N ILE A 699 -29.00 -1.44 -5.03
CA ILE A 699 -27.94 -0.42 -5.01
C ILE A 699 -27.64 0.06 -6.44
N ALA A 700 -27.59 -0.85 -7.41
CA ALA A 700 -27.42 -0.50 -8.83
C ALA A 700 -28.55 0.39 -9.37
N GLN A 701 -29.82 0.12 -8.98
CA GLN A 701 -30.94 1.00 -9.35
C GLN A 701 -30.87 2.38 -8.69
N ALA A 702 -30.39 2.47 -7.44
CA ALA A 702 -30.18 3.76 -6.77
C ALA A 702 -29.10 4.61 -7.48
N HIS A 703 -27.95 4.02 -7.81
CA HIS A 703 -26.88 4.72 -8.52
C HIS A 703 -27.28 5.13 -9.94
N LYS A 704 -28.03 4.31 -10.68
CA LYS A 704 -28.48 4.71 -12.02
C LYS A 704 -29.33 5.98 -11.99
N LYS A 705 -30.28 6.09 -11.05
CA LYS A 705 -31.11 7.29 -10.93
C LYS A 705 -30.28 8.55 -10.66
N ILE A 706 -29.26 8.46 -9.80
CA ILE A 706 -28.37 9.60 -9.49
C ILE A 706 -27.58 10.05 -10.74
N ILE A 707 -27.14 9.11 -11.58
CA ILE A 707 -26.43 9.43 -12.82
C ILE A 707 -27.37 10.07 -13.85
N ASP A 708 -28.56 9.50 -14.04
CA ASP A 708 -29.56 10.02 -15.00
C ASP A 708 -30.02 11.44 -14.58
N ASP A 709 -30.35 11.67 -13.29
CA ASP A 709 -30.75 12.98 -12.72
C ASP A 709 -29.62 14.05 -12.78
N CYS A 710 -28.35 13.66 -12.95
CA CYS A 710 -27.20 14.57 -13.03
C CYS A 710 -26.79 14.96 -14.47
N SER A 711 -27.50 14.46 -15.50
CA SER A 711 -27.12 14.65 -16.91
C SER A 711 -27.87 15.75 -17.67
N GLU A 712 -28.76 16.49 -17.00
CA GLU A 712 -29.69 17.47 -17.62
C GLU A 712 -29.54 18.91 -17.09
N LYS A 713 -28.33 19.30 -16.65
CA LYS A 713 -27.93 20.67 -16.26
C LYS A 713 -26.49 20.99 -16.64
#